data_AF-A0A444RMT3-F1
#
_entry.id   AF-A0A444RMT3-F1
#
_cell.length_a   1.000
_cell.length_b   1.000
_cell.length_c   1.000
_cell.angle_alpha   90.00
_cell.angle_beta   90.00
_cell.angle_gamma   90.00
#
_symmetry.space_group_name_H-M   'P 1'
#
loop_
_entity.id
_entity.type
_entity.pdbx_description
1 polymer ?
#
loop_
_entity_poly.entity_id
_entity_poly.type
_entity_poly.pdbx_seq_one_letter_code
_entity_poly.pdbx_strand_id
1 'polypeptide(L)'
;MSWMCLLRSRLIPGSVSLRRFYSYSYEASRQRYTLAEESSGERPRPLYFKVPSKGKSTQQKQPLASKPNRPPSASFIAASHLEPSRPAARPKAALKNRDGGYAIHAQNMSSHVQIVATPTADTAGAGLLLHFDHRRYHFGTLAQGTQRAISQRGHSLAKLDKIFIAGEVNWETTGGMLGMMLTVADGLAAVAQDVKNSNEARRKEGKREIATPNKTFEIFGGKNTAHTVATARNFIFRTGMPIKAVDLTLDPRAAGGSPTPHDYSKPDWEDDTILVWHVPVARSRPATAAAAAAEAATAATAAGNDTRLGSQSPRARSRSASPPRKRQQMAENTVHDIVENMFNSDWSKDGLFETKLADVQMPAKIFIRENGNIKKYDGPTPSTRDVVVPDITVLVRKPWPSAMVTDLPPTTMSDTSLCYVVKNRGRRGKLNPKVAIDLGVAKPDFKRLTAGETVKAMDGKDVTPDMVLEAPMKGQGFAVLAIPSLEHAPGFLERPEWQSDELLDNVQIFYWIFGKGVFDDPSIQEFIKSKPHVRHLVMGPDISPNMITYESYAALFTKLHRLDPARFPVLQFDNTFRDIPKVDGLTVEIGRTGMKAHMLPNFKINDAEIVPFPLLNEAEQIDEQVIALAEEARQRVAEPSFTDLVEQDEKDIPNRDALIVPLGTGSAAPSKYRNVSSTLIRVPGVGSYLLDAGENTIGQLRRAFPAEEYEAIMKELRFIFISHMHADHHLGLADVIAQWRRLTAAEDGQSAQQLVICGPTPMERWLGEYSQVEDLALRRINFIRCDSVSWKTRGGSIPGAPLDSGLASVVAVPVQHCHQAFAGVLTWPSGLKIAYSGDCRPSNDLADAGRGATLLVHESTFDDDKRDDALAKKHSTMGEALGVAKRMGARRVLLTHFSQRYAKIPLVEQKIETAEAGPEAEAKAKDQVVLMAFDQMQVRLGEFRHAAAFLPALRRFFEVEEETKEAEKEKAKEAHEAVEKKRKK
;
A
#
# COMPACT_ATOMS: atom_id res chain seq x y z
N MET A 1 -26.69 -8.27 -51.12
CA MET A 1 -27.16 -8.72 -52.45
C MET A 1 -26.10 -8.36 -53.47
N SER A 2 -25.74 -9.28 -54.39
CA SER A 2 -25.03 -9.11 -55.70
C SER A 2 -23.81 -8.17 -55.82
N TRP A 3 -22.69 -8.47 -56.51
CA TRP A 3 -22.13 -9.60 -57.31
C TRP A 3 -20.59 -9.54 -57.09
N MET A 4 -19.72 -10.56 -57.14
CA MET A 4 -19.57 -11.80 -57.95
C MET A 4 -18.77 -11.64 -59.27
N CYS A 5 -17.48 -12.05 -59.25
CA CYS A 5 -16.60 -12.46 -60.37
C CYS A 5 -15.18 -12.79 -59.80
N LEU A 6 -14.40 -13.78 -60.25
CA LEU A 6 -14.65 -15.05 -60.98
C LEU A 6 -13.45 -16.01 -60.72
N LEU A 7 -13.65 -17.33 -60.80
CA LEU A 7 -12.64 -18.38 -60.49
C LEU A 7 -11.45 -18.47 -61.47
N ARG A 8 -10.33 -19.07 -61.00
CA ARG A 8 -9.77 -20.30 -61.60
C ARG A 8 -8.98 -21.15 -60.59
N SER A 9 -8.81 -22.43 -60.91
CA SER A 9 -8.57 -23.54 -59.97
C SER A 9 -7.35 -24.39 -60.33
N ARG A 10 -6.83 -25.17 -59.36
CA ARG A 10 -6.33 -26.56 -59.55
C ARG A 10 -5.97 -27.27 -58.22
N LEU A 11 -6.79 -28.28 -57.90
CA LEU A 11 -6.47 -29.67 -57.57
C LEU A 11 -5.55 -30.03 -56.38
N ILE A 12 -6.16 -30.75 -55.41
CA ILE A 12 -5.57 -31.74 -54.50
C ILE A 12 -5.97 -33.14 -55.04
N PRO A 13 -5.23 -34.25 -54.76
CA PRO A 13 -5.65 -35.11 -53.64
C PRO A 13 -4.48 -35.81 -52.89
N GLY A 14 -4.71 -36.32 -51.67
CA GLY A 14 -3.69 -37.13 -50.98
C GLY A 14 -3.87 -37.34 -49.47
N SER A 15 -5.00 -37.89 -49.03
CA SER A 15 -5.25 -38.21 -47.61
C SER A 15 -4.96 -39.70 -47.29
N VAL A 16 -4.18 -39.98 -46.24
CA VAL A 16 -4.22 -41.27 -45.51
C VAL A 16 -4.16 -40.98 -43.99
N SER A 17 -4.78 -41.85 -43.19
CA SER A 17 -5.16 -41.65 -41.78
C SER A 17 -4.52 -42.67 -40.83
N LEU A 18 -4.81 -42.53 -39.53
CA LEU A 18 -4.56 -43.43 -38.39
C LEU A 18 -3.14 -43.36 -37.80
N ARG A 19 -2.96 -42.80 -36.59
CA ARG A 19 -3.26 -43.39 -35.26
C ARG A 19 -2.48 -44.69 -34.96
N ARG A 20 -1.50 -44.64 -34.05
CA ARG A 20 -1.69 -45.05 -32.62
C ARG A 20 -0.39 -45.00 -31.77
N PHE A 21 -0.56 -44.52 -30.54
CA PHE A 21 0.06 -44.98 -29.28
C PHE A 21 1.59 -44.93 -29.08
N TYR A 22 2.00 -44.06 -28.16
CA TYR A 22 3.18 -44.28 -27.32
C TYR A 22 2.89 -45.31 -26.22
N SER A 23 3.90 -46.09 -25.83
CA SER A 23 3.83 -47.07 -24.74
C SER A 23 5.22 -47.26 -24.10
N TYR A 24 5.25 -47.57 -22.80
CA TYR A 24 6.44 -47.90 -21.97
C TYR A 24 7.47 -46.77 -21.76
N SER A 25 8.26 -46.73 -20.68
CA SER A 25 8.07 -47.20 -19.28
C SER A 25 9.17 -46.61 -18.38
N TYR A 26 9.06 -46.85 -17.06
CA TYR A 26 10.11 -46.61 -16.06
C TYR A 26 11.49 -47.17 -16.43
N GLU A 27 12.56 -46.42 -16.09
CA GLU A 27 13.73 -46.81 -15.26
C GLU A 27 14.60 -45.55 -15.07
N ALA A 28 14.88 -45.05 -13.87
CA ALA A 28 15.74 -45.58 -12.80
C ALA A 28 17.25 -45.45 -13.08
N SER A 29 17.88 -44.41 -12.51
CA SER A 29 19.30 -44.45 -12.15
C SER A 29 19.55 -43.70 -10.84
N ARG A 30 20.06 -44.44 -9.84
CA ARG A 30 20.68 -43.90 -8.63
C ARG A 30 22.19 -44.00 -8.82
N GLN A 31 22.95 -42.96 -8.50
CA GLN A 31 24.36 -43.13 -8.11
C GLN A 31 24.64 -42.38 -6.81
N ARG A 32 25.51 -42.99 -6.00
CA ARG A 32 25.94 -42.56 -4.67
C ARG A 32 27.42 -42.18 -4.74
N TYR A 33 27.83 -41.15 -4.01
CA TYR A 33 29.16 -41.03 -3.40
C TYR A 33 28.94 -40.29 -2.06
N THR A 34 28.83 -41.00 -0.93
CA THR A 34 29.90 -41.43 0.00
C THR A 34 30.51 -40.28 0.81
N LEU A 35 30.26 -40.32 2.11
CA LEU A 35 30.94 -39.55 3.16
C LEU A 35 32.38 -40.03 3.35
N ALA A 36 33.24 -39.13 3.82
CA ALA A 36 34.49 -39.46 4.51
C ALA A 36 34.61 -38.57 5.76
N GLU A 37 34.99 -39.17 6.89
CA GLU A 37 35.31 -38.49 8.16
C GLU A 37 36.84 -38.27 8.27
N GLU A 38 37.33 -37.93 9.48
CA GLU A 38 38.73 -37.63 9.87
C GLU A 38 39.22 -36.19 9.59
N SER A 39 39.99 -35.51 10.46
CA SER A 39 40.37 -35.79 11.87
C SER A 39 40.85 -34.54 12.63
N SER A 40 40.88 -34.66 13.96
CA SER A 40 41.39 -33.80 15.06
C SER A 40 42.70 -33.00 14.93
N GLY A 41 42.82 -31.94 15.76
CA GLY A 41 44.08 -31.35 16.29
C GLY A 41 44.49 -30.00 15.67
N GLU A 42 45.12 -29.01 16.33
CA GLU A 42 45.48 -28.75 17.75
C GLU A 42 45.59 -27.22 18.01
N ARG A 43 45.74 -26.79 19.28
CA ARG A 43 46.21 -25.44 19.73
C ARG A 43 47.61 -25.63 20.37
N PRO A 44 48.58 -24.67 20.40
CA PRO A 44 48.46 -23.46 21.26
C PRO A 44 49.38 -22.20 21.06
N ARG A 45 48.78 -21.01 21.25
CA ARG A 45 49.28 -19.82 22.01
C ARG A 45 50.71 -19.21 21.68
N PRO A 46 51.36 -18.34 22.52
CA PRO A 46 51.50 -16.89 22.20
C PRO A 46 52.91 -16.26 22.48
N LEU A 47 53.08 -14.93 22.33
CA LEU A 47 53.99 -13.99 23.09
C LEU A 47 53.74 -12.54 22.58
N TYR A 48 53.42 -11.52 23.41
CA TYR A 48 54.30 -10.57 24.15
C TYR A 48 55.28 -9.76 23.24
N PHE A 49 55.60 -8.45 23.44
CA PHE A 49 55.49 -7.55 24.60
C PHE A 49 55.66 -6.03 24.23
N LYS A 50 55.07 -5.13 25.06
CA LYS A 50 55.58 -3.81 25.56
C LYS A 50 55.58 -2.51 24.71
N VAL A 51 55.05 -1.46 25.37
CA VAL A 51 55.17 -0.01 25.13
C VAL A 51 56.39 0.55 25.89
N PRO A 52 57.09 1.61 25.41
CA PRO A 52 57.07 2.94 26.08
C PRO A 52 57.30 4.16 25.12
N SER A 53 57.33 5.45 25.54
CA SER A 53 56.32 6.25 26.29
C SER A 53 56.70 7.75 26.36
N LYS A 54 55.71 8.67 26.22
CA LYS A 54 55.71 10.12 26.62
C LYS A 54 56.66 11.12 25.90
N GLY A 55 56.11 12.30 25.58
CA GLY A 55 56.86 13.55 25.40
C GLY A 55 55.94 14.75 25.07
N LYS A 56 55.93 15.81 25.90
CA LYS A 56 55.25 17.09 25.65
C LYS A 56 56.30 18.21 25.65
N SER A 57 56.12 19.25 24.83
CA SER A 57 56.69 20.58 25.09
C SER A 57 55.79 21.69 24.55
N THR A 58 55.81 22.83 25.24
CA THR A 58 55.00 24.04 24.99
C THR A 58 55.92 25.24 24.87
N GLN A 59 55.60 26.23 24.03
CA GLN A 59 55.95 27.63 24.32
C GLN A 59 55.12 28.66 23.53
N GLN A 60 55.03 29.87 24.10
CA GLN A 60 54.35 31.08 23.60
C GLN A 60 55.36 31.91 22.73
N LYS A 61 55.08 33.04 22.06
CA LYS A 61 54.21 34.21 22.39
C LYS A 61 54.02 35.15 21.15
N GLN A 62 52.97 35.97 21.22
CA GLN A 62 52.45 37.13 20.41
C GLN A 62 53.47 38.19 19.86
N PRO A 63 53.10 39.27 19.08
CA PRO A 63 51.77 39.96 18.96
C PRO A 63 51.28 40.61 17.61
N LEU A 64 49.99 41.03 17.63
CA LEU A 64 49.26 42.08 16.85
C LEU A 64 49.28 42.06 15.30
N ALA A 65 48.17 42.27 14.56
CA ALA A 65 46.81 42.75 14.85
C ALA A 65 45.77 42.03 13.90
N SER A 66 44.50 42.41 13.66
CA SER A 66 43.67 43.59 14.02
C SER A 66 42.16 43.23 14.23
N LYS A 67 41.23 43.67 13.35
CA LYS A 67 39.73 43.60 13.44
C LYS A 67 39.08 43.63 12.02
N PRO A 68 37.79 43.25 11.79
CA PRO A 68 36.67 43.23 12.76
C PRO A 68 35.68 42.02 12.78
N ASN A 69 35.02 41.92 13.94
CA ASN A 69 33.76 41.25 14.33
C ASN A 69 32.98 40.31 13.37
N ARG A 70 32.81 39.07 13.84
CA ARG A 70 31.64 38.19 13.60
C ARG A 70 30.81 38.10 14.91
N PRO A 71 29.46 38.05 14.87
CA PRO A 71 28.64 37.69 16.04
C PRO A 71 28.81 36.20 16.42
N PRO A 72 28.49 35.82 17.67
CA PRO A 72 29.02 34.60 18.28
C PRO A 72 28.35 33.29 17.82
N SER A 73 29.17 32.24 17.78
CA SER A 73 28.77 30.86 17.54
C SER A 73 27.81 30.34 18.62
N ALA A 74 26.71 29.72 18.20
CA ALA A 74 25.89 28.92 19.10
C ALA A 74 26.69 27.75 19.68
N SER A 75 26.61 27.59 20.99
CA SER A 75 27.22 26.48 21.73
C SER A 75 26.61 25.14 21.34
N PHE A 76 27.46 24.11 21.22
CA PHE A 76 27.04 22.71 21.18
C PHE A 76 26.05 22.40 22.30
N ILE A 77 24.83 21.98 21.95
CA ILE A 77 23.91 21.32 22.87
C ILE A 77 23.87 19.85 22.48
N ALA A 78 24.20 18.99 23.45
CA ALA A 78 24.26 17.55 23.26
C ALA A 78 22.88 16.97 22.92
N ALA A 79 22.87 15.89 22.14
CA ALA A 79 21.68 15.09 21.88
C ALA A 79 21.03 14.67 23.22
N SER A 80 19.81 15.14 23.47
CA SER A 80 19.07 14.78 24.68
C SER A 80 18.53 13.36 24.54
N HIS A 81 18.89 12.51 25.51
CA HIS A 81 18.47 11.11 25.55
C HIS A 81 16.94 10.98 25.63
N LEU A 82 16.37 10.16 24.75
CA LEU A 82 15.01 9.63 24.90
C LEU A 82 14.93 8.76 26.17
N GLU A 83 14.01 9.09 27.09
CA GLU A 83 13.73 8.22 28.24
C GLU A 83 13.02 6.92 27.81
N PRO A 84 13.40 5.75 28.37
CA PRO A 84 12.76 4.49 28.04
C PRO A 84 11.37 4.35 28.69
N SER A 85 10.34 4.29 27.85
CA SER A 85 8.92 4.11 28.23
C SER A 85 8.68 3.08 29.34
N ARG A 86 7.86 3.44 30.34
CA ARG A 86 7.52 2.59 31.51
C ARG A 86 6.83 1.27 31.09
N PRO A 87 7.03 0.16 31.82
CA PRO A 87 6.37 -1.11 31.51
C PRO A 87 4.88 -1.03 31.89
N ALA A 88 4.03 -1.67 31.08
CA ALA A 88 2.58 -1.58 31.22
C ALA A 88 2.05 -2.20 32.54
N ALA A 89 1.17 -1.47 33.21
CA ALA A 89 0.31 -2.05 34.25
C ALA A 89 -0.74 -2.96 33.61
N ARG A 90 -1.13 -4.05 34.30
CA ARG A 90 -2.13 -5.01 33.79
C ARG A 90 -3.48 -4.32 33.52
N PRO A 91 -4.18 -4.64 32.43
CA PRO A 91 -5.54 -4.16 32.22
C PRO A 91 -6.45 -4.73 33.31
N LYS A 92 -7.14 -3.85 34.05
CA LYS A 92 -8.32 -4.23 34.82
C LYS A 92 -9.51 -4.20 33.85
N ALA A 93 -10.27 -5.28 33.79
CA ALA A 93 -11.46 -5.35 32.95
C ALA A 93 -12.43 -4.21 33.29
N ALA A 94 -13.00 -3.57 32.26
CA ALA A 94 -14.02 -2.55 32.43
C ALA A 94 -15.28 -3.18 33.03
N LEU A 95 -15.57 -2.84 34.28
CA LEU A 95 -16.85 -3.16 34.92
C LEU A 95 -17.91 -2.20 34.36
N LYS A 96 -18.95 -2.74 33.73
CA LYS A 96 -20.18 -1.99 33.44
C LYS A 96 -20.88 -1.69 34.77
N ASN A 97 -21.36 -0.46 34.94
CA ASN A 97 -22.31 -0.16 36.01
C ASN A 97 -23.71 -0.70 35.64
N ARG A 98 -24.60 -0.81 36.63
CA ARG A 98 -25.95 -1.37 36.46
C ARG A 98 -26.80 -0.64 35.41
N ASP A 99 -26.49 0.63 35.15
CA ASP A 99 -27.23 1.50 34.21
C ASP A 99 -26.58 1.57 32.81
N GLY A 100 -25.68 0.62 32.48
CA GLY A 100 -25.11 0.48 31.14
C GLY A 100 -23.87 1.35 30.82
N GLY A 101 -23.61 2.39 31.62
CA GLY A 101 -22.42 3.26 31.46
C GLY A 101 -21.08 2.60 31.81
N TYR A 102 -20.02 2.98 31.09
CA TYR A 102 -18.64 2.59 31.38
C TYR A 102 -18.07 3.33 32.60
N ALA A 103 -17.49 2.62 33.57
CA ALA A 103 -16.89 3.23 34.74
C ALA A 103 -15.60 4.03 34.38
N ILE A 104 -15.60 5.34 34.67
CA ILE A 104 -14.52 6.27 34.30
C ILE A 104 -13.25 6.04 35.15
N HIS A 105 -12.35 5.18 34.66
CA HIS A 105 -10.99 5.01 35.18
C HIS A 105 -9.94 5.81 34.36
N ALA A 106 -10.27 7.04 33.98
CA ALA A 106 -9.48 7.90 33.09
C ALA A 106 -8.32 8.68 33.77
N GLN A 107 -7.71 8.15 34.84
CA GLN A 107 -6.89 8.96 35.76
C GLN A 107 -5.45 9.30 35.29
N ASN A 108 -5.01 8.86 34.10
CA ASN A 108 -3.65 9.18 33.59
C ASN A 108 -3.48 9.10 32.06
N MET A 109 -4.55 9.15 31.25
CA MET A 109 -4.39 9.05 29.78
C MET A 109 -3.65 10.27 29.20
N SER A 110 -2.83 10.06 28.18
CA SER A 110 -2.36 11.14 27.29
C SER A 110 -3.10 11.04 25.94
N SER A 111 -3.33 12.16 25.26
CA SER A 111 -3.76 12.12 23.86
C SER A 111 -3.23 13.27 23.03
N HIS A 112 -2.90 12.97 21.77
CA HIS A 112 -2.45 13.94 20.77
C HIS A 112 -2.86 13.54 19.36
N VAL A 113 -3.24 14.52 18.53
CA VAL A 113 -3.38 14.36 17.08
C VAL A 113 -2.04 14.67 16.44
N GLN A 114 -1.58 13.82 15.53
CA GLN A 114 -0.38 14.02 14.73
C GLN A 114 -0.73 14.00 13.24
N ILE A 115 -0.23 14.97 12.47
CA ILE A 115 -0.31 14.93 11.01
C ILE A 115 0.71 13.91 10.51
N VAL A 116 0.25 12.83 9.88
CA VAL A 116 1.10 11.71 9.40
C VAL A 116 1.33 11.72 7.89
N ALA A 117 0.47 12.42 7.14
CA ALA A 117 0.64 12.71 5.72
C ALA A 117 -0.04 14.05 5.38
N THR A 118 0.51 14.74 4.40
CA THR A 118 -0.02 15.98 3.81
C THR A 118 -0.11 15.81 2.29
N PRO A 119 -0.96 16.60 1.58
CA PRO A 119 -1.02 16.58 0.13
C PRO A 119 0.36 16.86 -0.48
N THR A 120 0.91 15.85 -1.14
CA THR A 120 2.19 15.83 -1.86
C THR A 120 2.03 14.93 -3.07
N ALA A 121 3.03 14.87 -3.96
CA ALA A 121 3.03 13.87 -5.02
C ALA A 121 3.06 12.43 -4.48
N ASP A 122 3.65 12.20 -3.29
CA ASP A 122 3.78 10.88 -2.67
C ASP A 122 2.49 10.39 -1.97
N THR A 123 1.63 11.32 -1.58
CA THR A 123 0.35 11.11 -0.88
C THR A 123 -0.59 12.25 -1.25
N ALA A 124 -1.55 12.03 -2.16
CA ALA A 124 -2.43 13.09 -2.65
C ALA A 124 -3.31 13.73 -1.54
N GLY A 125 -3.59 12.97 -0.48
CA GLY A 125 -4.45 13.38 0.63
C GLY A 125 -3.71 13.78 1.92
N ALA A 126 -4.49 14.17 2.94
CA ALA A 126 -4.01 14.46 4.29
C ALA A 126 -4.49 13.38 5.29
N GLY A 127 -3.57 12.84 6.07
CA GLY A 127 -3.83 11.80 7.07
C GLY A 127 -3.47 12.28 8.49
N LEU A 128 -4.39 12.07 9.42
CA LEU A 128 -4.26 12.43 10.84
C LEU A 128 -4.33 11.18 11.70
N LEU A 129 -3.43 11.06 12.68
CA LEU A 129 -3.39 9.95 13.62
C LEU A 129 -3.64 10.50 15.03
N LEU A 130 -4.76 10.12 15.65
CA LEU A 130 -5.05 10.41 17.06
C LEU A 130 -4.47 9.30 17.93
N HIS A 131 -3.55 9.66 18.82
CA HIS A 131 -2.79 8.75 19.65
C HIS A 131 -3.31 8.72 21.09
N PHE A 132 -3.45 7.51 21.62
CA PHE A 132 -3.50 7.20 23.05
C PHE A 132 -2.41 6.15 23.36
N ASP A 133 -2.11 5.92 24.63
CA ASP A 133 -1.00 5.05 25.07
C ASP A 133 -1.06 3.61 24.46
N HIS A 134 -2.28 3.10 24.27
CA HIS A 134 -2.55 1.73 23.80
C HIS A 134 -3.42 1.63 22.54
N ARG A 135 -3.90 2.74 22.00
CA ARG A 135 -4.88 2.78 20.90
C ARG A 135 -4.61 3.96 19.97
N ARG A 136 -4.93 3.82 18.67
CA ARG A 136 -4.85 4.89 17.68
C ARG A 136 -6.08 4.93 16.79
N TYR A 137 -6.42 6.10 16.27
CA TYR A 137 -7.47 6.31 15.28
C TYR A 137 -6.93 7.09 14.10
N HIS A 138 -7.31 6.71 12.89
CA HIS A 138 -7.05 7.52 11.70
C HIS A 138 -8.23 8.43 11.40
N PHE A 139 -7.95 9.69 11.08
CA PHE A 139 -8.91 10.66 10.55
C PHE A 139 -8.33 11.34 9.30
N GLY A 140 -9.19 11.92 8.47
CA GLY A 140 -8.77 12.53 7.21
C GLY A 140 -8.93 11.57 6.03
N THR A 141 -8.34 11.91 4.89
CA THR A 141 -8.39 11.09 3.66
C THR A 141 -7.47 9.87 3.78
N LEU A 142 -7.80 8.77 3.11
CA LEU A 142 -7.00 7.53 3.10
C LEU A 142 -6.40 7.28 1.71
N ALA A 143 -5.66 8.28 1.21
CA ALA A 143 -5.00 8.24 -0.08
C ALA A 143 -3.93 7.14 -0.14
N GLN A 144 -3.56 6.73 -1.36
CA GLN A 144 -2.45 5.79 -1.59
C GLN A 144 -1.17 6.25 -0.87
N GLY A 145 -0.40 5.30 -0.35
CA GLY A 145 0.83 5.56 0.40
C GLY A 145 0.65 5.94 1.87
N THR A 146 -0.57 6.16 2.36
CA THR A 146 -0.81 6.60 3.76
C THR A 146 -0.28 5.60 4.80
N GLN A 147 -0.42 4.29 4.56
CA GLN A 147 0.15 3.21 5.39
C GLN A 147 1.69 3.18 5.34
N ARG A 148 2.30 3.53 4.19
CA ARG A 148 3.76 3.70 4.05
C ARG A 148 4.22 4.92 4.85
N ALA A 149 3.49 6.02 4.79
CA ALA A 149 3.76 7.26 5.54
C ALA A 149 3.67 7.05 7.07
N ILE A 150 2.68 6.30 7.56
CA ILE A 150 2.56 5.93 8.98
C ILE A 150 3.73 5.01 9.41
N SER A 151 4.08 4.02 8.57
CA SER A 151 5.17 3.08 8.86
C SER A 151 6.56 3.74 8.85
N GLN A 152 6.78 4.68 7.92
CA GLN A 152 7.99 5.51 7.82
C GLN A 152 8.28 6.25 9.14
N ARG A 153 7.22 6.68 9.84
CA ARG A 153 7.27 7.40 11.14
C ARG A 153 7.33 6.47 12.36
N GLY A 154 7.58 5.17 12.15
CA GLY A 154 7.72 4.18 13.21
C GLY A 154 6.40 3.89 13.96
N HIS A 155 5.25 4.29 13.41
CA HIS A 155 3.96 4.09 14.07
C HIS A 155 3.38 2.73 13.72
N SER A 156 3.43 1.79 14.66
CA SER A 156 2.80 0.46 14.49
C SER A 156 1.30 0.56 14.19
N LEU A 157 0.91 0.06 13.01
CA LEU A 157 -0.48 -0.07 12.56
C LEU A 157 -1.29 -1.10 13.36
N ALA A 158 -0.64 -2.04 14.07
CA ALA A 158 -1.32 -2.99 14.96
C ALA A 158 -1.99 -2.33 16.18
N LYS A 159 -1.67 -1.06 16.50
CA LYS A 159 -2.41 -0.26 17.51
C LYS A 159 -3.59 0.51 16.92
N LEU A 160 -3.78 0.54 15.60
CA LEU A 160 -4.90 1.19 14.96
C LEU A 160 -6.20 0.47 15.37
N ASP A 161 -7.23 1.24 15.70
CA ASP A 161 -8.53 0.73 16.12
C ASP A 161 -9.54 0.89 15.01
N LYS A 162 -9.67 2.12 14.53
CA LYS A 162 -10.67 2.55 13.56
C LYS A 162 -10.09 3.60 12.64
N ILE A 163 -10.71 3.68 11.46
CA ILE A 163 -10.44 4.70 10.46
C ILE A 163 -11.74 5.46 10.22
N PHE A 164 -11.68 6.79 10.25
CA PHE A 164 -12.74 7.69 9.85
C PHE A 164 -12.27 8.44 8.60
N ILE A 165 -12.73 8.01 7.43
CA ILE A 165 -12.37 8.56 6.13
C ILE A 165 -13.17 9.85 5.93
N ALA A 166 -12.46 10.98 5.86
CA ALA A 166 -13.01 12.27 5.44
C ALA A 166 -12.84 12.44 3.93
N GLY A 167 -13.67 13.29 3.33
CA GLY A 167 -13.70 13.49 1.87
C GLY A 167 -14.76 12.65 1.17
N GLU A 168 -14.64 12.59 -0.16
CA GLU A 168 -15.50 11.80 -1.04
C GLU A 168 -14.92 10.40 -1.29
N VAL A 169 -15.76 9.38 -1.50
CA VAL A 169 -15.27 8.03 -1.83
C VAL A 169 -14.92 7.93 -3.32
N ASN A 170 -13.66 8.20 -3.63
CA ASN A 170 -13.00 8.00 -4.92
C ASN A 170 -11.55 7.49 -4.71
N TRP A 171 -10.81 7.14 -5.76
CA TRP A 171 -9.50 6.50 -5.62
C TRP A 171 -8.39 7.45 -5.15
N GLU A 172 -8.49 8.73 -5.48
CA GLU A 172 -7.60 9.77 -4.95
C GLU A 172 -7.70 9.87 -3.42
N THR A 173 -8.92 9.83 -2.89
CA THR A 173 -9.22 9.97 -1.46
C THR A 173 -9.13 8.66 -0.68
N THR A 174 -9.39 7.51 -1.31
CA THR A 174 -9.58 6.22 -0.62
C THR A 174 -8.77 5.05 -1.19
N GLY A 175 -7.96 5.26 -2.23
CA GLY A 175 -7.17 4.18 -2.86
C GLY A 175 -6.16 3.48 -1.95
N GLY A 176 -5.74 4.13 -0.84
CA GLY A 176 -4.92 3.50 0.19
C GLY A 176 -5.68 2.55 1.12
N MET A 177 -7.02 2.49 1.04
CA MET A 177 -7.86 1.69 1.95
C MET A 177 -7.54 0.20 1.88
N LEU A 178 -7.41 -0.36 0.67
CA LEU A 178 -7.16 -1.79 0.49
C LEU A 178 -5.75 -2.19 0.97
N GLY A 179 -4.73 -1.37 0.67
CA GLY A 179 -3.36 -1.56 1.18
C GLY A 179 -3.26 -1.40 2.70
N MET A 180 -3.97 -0.42 3.27
CA MET A 180 -4.09 -0.22 4.72
C MET A 180 -4.71 -1.44 5.41
N MET A 181 -5.82 -1.97 4.88
CA MET A 181 -6.48 -3.17 5.41
C MET A 181 -5.56 -4.38 5.43
N LEU A 182 -4.85 -4.64 4.34
CA LEU A 182 -3.87 -5.74 4.26
C LEU A 182 -2.71 -5.55 5.25
N THR A 183 -2.21 -4.33 5.40
CA THR A 183 -1.09 -4.02 6.31
C THR A 183 -1.48 -4.13 7.78
N VAL A 184 -2.67 -3.65 8.15
CA VAL A 184 -3.26 -3.85 9.50
C VAL A 184 -3.50 -5.34 9.75
N ALA A 185 -3.97 -6.08 8.74
CA ALA A 185 -4.20 -7.51 8.87
C ALA A 185 -2.92 -8.29 9.17
N ASP A 186 -1.87 -8.09 8.37
CA ASP A 186 -0.59 -8.77 8.56
C ASP A 186 0.08 -8.37 9.89
N GLY A 187 -0.08 -7.12 10.32
CA GLY A 187 0.40 -6.63 11.61
C GLY A 187 -0.29 -7.29 12.82
N LEU A 188 -1.60 -7.50 12.77
CA LEU A 188 -2.35 -8.18 13.83
C LEU A 188 -2.13 -9.71 13.80
N ALA A 189 -1.97 -10.31 12.63
CA ALA A 189 -1.58 -11.71 12.48
C ALA A 189 -0.20 -11.99 13.10
N ALA A 190 0.78 -11.09 12.91
CA ALA A 190 2.07 -11.16 13.58
C ALA A 190 1.94 -11.11 15.12
N VAL A 191 1.17 -10.16 15.65
CA VAL A 191 0.89 -10.07 17.10
C VAL A 191 0.22 -11.35 17.63
N ALA A 192 -0.72 -11.94 16.90
CA ALA A 192 -1.37 -13.18 17.29
C ALA A 192 -0.37 -14.37 17.34
N GLN A 193 0.56 -14.44 16.39
CA GLN A 193 1.62 -15.45 16.40
C GLN A 193 2.62 -15.23 17.54
N ASP A 194 2.99 -13.98 17.85
CA ASP A 194 3.87 -13.66 18.99
C ASP A 194 3.21 -13.99 20.34
N VAL A 195 1.90 -13.76 20.48
CA VAL A 195 1.13 -14.19 21.65
C VAL A 195 1.11 -15.72 21.76
N LYS A 196 0.95 -16.45 20.65
CA LYS A 196 1.02 -17.92 20.64
C LYS A 196 2.40 -18.42 21.08
N ASN A 197 3.48 -17.90 20.48
CA ASN A 197 4.86 -18.22 20.85
C ASN A 197 5.12 -17.93 22.35
N SER A 198 4.65 -16.78 22.83
CA SER A 198 4.74 -16.38 24.25
C SER A 198 3.96 -17.30 25.18
N ASN A 199 2.80 -17.79 24.75
CA ASN A 199 1.99 -18.72 25.53
C ASN A 199 2.60 -20.11 25.58
N GLU A 200 3.24 -20.59 24.50
CA GLU A 200 4.00 -21.84 24.51
C GLU A 200 5.18 -21.78 25.50
N ALA A 201 5.89 -20.66 25.57
CA ALA A 201 6.91 -20.41 26.60
C ALA A 201 6.29 -20.37 28.01
N ARG A 202 5.21 -19.61 28.21
CA ARG A 202 4.54 -19.48 29.52
C ARG A 202 3.97 -20.79 30.03
N ARG A 203 3.45 -21.66 29.16
CA ARG A 203 3.03 -23.04 29.51
C ARG A 203 4.19 -23.85 30.09
N LYS A 204 5.36 -23.82 29.46
CA LYS A 204 6.58 -24.49 29.97
C LYS A 204 7.03 -23.94 31.34
N GLU A 205 6.75 -22.67 31.61
CA GLU A 205 7.07 -22.00 32.88
C GLU A 205 5.93 -22.06 33.93
N GLY A 206 4.81 -22.75 33.67
CA GLY A 206 3.64 -22.79 34.56
C GLY A 206 2.91 -21.44 34.74
N LYS A 207 3.17 -20.46 33.87
CA LYS A 207 2.56 -19.12 33.92
C LYS A 207 1.24 -19.08 33.15
N ARG A 208 0.23 -18.40 33.71
CA ARG A 208 -1.07 -18.16 33.04
C ARG A 208 -0.88 -17.54 31.65
N GLU A 209 -1.61 -18.04 30.66
CA GLU A 209 -1.58 -17.56 29.27
C GLU A 209 -2.08 -16.11 29.11
N ILE A 210 -1.63 -15.49 28.03
CA ILE A 210 -2.07 -14.19 27.51
C ILE A 210 -3.22 -14.46 26.52
N ALA A 211 -4.34 -13.75 26.65
CA ALA A 211 -5.40 -13.84 25.65
C ALA A 211 -4.97 -13.15 24.34
N THR A 212 -5.17 -13.80 23.20
CA THR A 212 -5.05 -13.15 21.89
C THR A 212 -6.13 -12.07 21.77
N PRO A 213 -5.79 -10.83 21.37
CA PRO A 213 -6.80 -9.80 21.14
C PRO A 213 -7.72 -10.21 20.00
N ASN A 214 -8.99 -10.53 20.30
CA ASN A 214 -10.02 -10.62 19.28
C ASN A 214 -10.65 -9.24 19.12
N LYS A 215 -10.38 -8.57 17.99
CA LYS A 215 -10.72 -7.17 17.77
C LYS A 215 -11.23 -6.97 16.34
N THR A 216 -12.45 -6.47 16.22
CA THR A 216 -13.00 -5.97 14.96
C THR A 216 -12.32 -4.65 14.60
N PHE A 217 -11.85 -4.55 13.35
CA PHE A 217 -11.29 -3.34 12.77
C PHE A 217 -12.37 -2.66 11.92
N GLU A 218 -12.74 -1.43 12.27
CA GLU A 218 -13.86 -0.73 11.63
C GLU A 218 -13.36 0.48 10.80
N ILE A 219 -13.84 0.57 9.56
CA ILE A 219 -13.55 1.64 8.62
C ILE A 219 -14.87 2.35 8.31
N PHE A 220 -14.98 3.60 8.75
CA PHE A 220 -16.11 4.48 8.52
C PHE A 220 -15.77 5.41 7.35
N GLY A 221 -16.69 5.55 6.41
CA GLY A 221 -16.52 6.45 5.27
C GLY A 221 -17.86 6.77 4.61
N GLY A 222 -17.83 7.51 3.51
CA GLY A 222 -19.04 7.88 2.76
C GLY A 222 -19.69 6.68 2.07
N LYS A 223 -20.75 6.98 1.30
CA LYS A 223 -21.37 6.05 0.36
C LYS A 223 -20.31 5.39 -0.53
N ASN A 224 -20.44 4.08 -0.74
CA ASN A 224 -19.54 3.20 -1.50
C ASN A 224 -18.29 2.72 -0.75
N THR A 225 -18.10 2.99 0.55
CA THR A 225 -16.92 2.52 1.29
C THR A 225 -16.85 0.98 1.30
N ALA A 226 -17.95 0.32 1.69
CA ALA A 226 -18.10 -1.13 1.65
C ALA A 226 -18.18 -1.68 0.22
N HIS A 227 -18.75 -0.93 -0.71
CA HIS A 227 -18.80 -1.33 -2.12
C HIS A 227 -17.39 -1.45 -2.70
N THR A 228 -16.53 -0.44 -2.50
CA THR A 228 -15.12 -0.45 -2.91
C THR A 228 -14.39 -1.66 -2.33
N VAL A 229 -14.60 -1.98 -1.05
CA VAL A 229 -14.04 -3.20 -0.44
C VAL A 229 -14.57 -4.48 -1.10
N ALA A 230 -15.88 -4.57 -1.38
CA ALA A 230 -16.50 -5.72 -2.03
C ALA A 230 -16.03 -5.94 -3.49
N THR A 231 -15.58 -4.89 -4.20
CA THR A 231 -14.95 -5.04 -5.53
C THR A 231 -13.69 -5.91 -5.43
N ALA A 232 -12.98 -5.85 -4.30
CA ALA A 232 -11.72 -6.55 -4.08
C ALA A 232 -11.87 -8.05 -3.71
N ARG A 233 -13.10 -8.58 -3.61
CA ARG A 233 -13.39 -9.98 -3.21
C ARG A 233 -12.68 -11.07 -4.04
N ASN A 234 -12.26 -10.73 -5.27
CA ASN A 234 -11.58 -11.65 -6.18
C ASN A 234 -10.07 -11.77 -5.90
N PHE A 235 -9.48 -10.89 -5.08
CA PHE A 235 -8.04 -10.85 -4.80
C PHE A 235 -7.64 -10.56 -3.34
N ILE A 236 -8.53 -9.97 -2.53
CA ILE A 236 -8.32 -9.79 -1.10
C ILE A 236 -9.01 -10.91 -0.32
N PHE A 237 -8.21 -11.61 0.49
CA PHE A 237 -8.63 -12.69 1.35
C PHE A 237 -7.83 -12.66 2.65
N ARG A 238 -8.53 -12.60 3.80
CA ARG A 238 -7.96 -12.79 5.14
C ARG A 238 -8.99 -13.50 6.02
N THR A 239 -8.55 -14.38 6.92
CA THR A 239 -9.41 -15.13 7.86
C THR A 239 -8.98 -14.83 9.29
N GLY A 240 -9.91 -14.97 10.24
CA GLY A 240 -9.65 -14.72 11.67
C GLY A 240 -9.45 -13.25 12.02
N MET A 241 -9.96 -12.34 11.19
CA MET A 241 -9.73 -10.89 11.31
C MET A 241 -10.97 -10.10 10.88
N PRO A 242 -11.96 -9.90 11.76
CA PRO A 242 -13.17 -9.18 11.41
C PRO A 242 -12.84 -7.72 11.02
N ILE A 243 -12.85 -7.43 9.71
CA ILE A 243 -12.82 -6.07 9.17
C ILE A 243 -14.23 -5.71 8.72
N LYS A 244 -14.70 -4.54 9.12
CA LYS A 244 -16.02 -4.02 8.77
C LYS A 244 -15.89 -2.65 8.12
N ALA A 245 -16.40 -2.54 6.89
CA ALA A 245 -16.64 -1.25 6.25
C ALA A 245 -18.05 -0.75 6.61
N VAL A 246 -18.16 0.52 6.98
CA VAL A 246 -19.39 1.17 7.45
C VAL A 246 -19.63 2.42 6.58
N ASP A 247 -20.71 2.38 5.80
CA ASP A 247 -21.10 3.48 4.91
C ASP A 247 -22.01 4.45 5.67
N LEU A 248 -21.53 5.67 5.90
CA LEU A 248 -22.27 6.76 6.52
C LEU A 248 -23.10 7.50 5.45
N THR A 249 -24.11 6.81 4.92
CA THR A 249 -24.98 7.31 3.82
C THR A 249 -26.10 8.24 4.28
N LEU A 250 -26.47 8.18 5.56
CA LEU A 250 -27.55 8.97 6.13
C LEU A 250 -27.00 10.14 6.94
N ASP A 251 -27.57 11.32 6.71
CA ASP A 251 -27.48 12.44 7.63
C ASP A 251 -28.35 12.13 8.86
N PRO A 252 -27.77 11.94 10.06
CA PRO A 252 -28.51 11.59 11.27
C PRO A 252 -29.46 12.73 11.71
N ARG A 253 -29.20 13.96 11.25
CA ARG A 253 -29.88 15.19 11.64
C ARG A 253 -30.92 15.64 10.61
N ALA A 254 -30.89 15.12 9.38
CA ALA A 254 -31.93 15.38 8.36
C ALA A 254 -33.25 14.62 8.59
N ALA A 255 -33.28 13.65 9.52
CA ALA A 255 -34.40 12.74 9.72
C ALA A 255 -35.58 13.34 10.53
N GLY A 256 -36.31 14.27 9.91
CA GLY A 256 -37.63 14.71 10.40
C GLY A 256 -37.88 16.19 10.21
N GLY A 257 -38.87 16.55 9.38
CA GLY A 257 -39.32 17.93 9.17
C GLY A 257 -40.09 18.52 10.35
N SER A 258 -39.58 18.35 11.57
CA SER A 258 -40.08 18.95 12.80
C SER A 258 -39.07 20.00 13.29
N PRO A 259 -39.49 21.19 13.75
CA PRO A 259 -38.59 22.24 14.22
C PRO A 259 -38.08 21.97 15.65
N THR A 260 -37.73 20.72 15.96
CA THR A 260 -36.97 20.39 17.17
C THR A 260 -35.49 20.70 16.93
N PRO A 261 -34.80 21.44 17.83
CA PRO A 261 -33.36 21.63 17.74
C PRO A 261 -32.64 20.29 17.61
N HIS A 262 -31.63 20.21 16.73
CA HIS A 262 -30.81 19.01 16.59
C HIS A 262 -30.09 18.72 17.92
N ASP A 263 -30.34 17.53 18.49
CA ASP A 263 -29.73 17.08 19.75
C ASP A 263 -28.25 16.72 19.53
N TYR A 264 -27.36 17.69 19.77
CA TYR A 264 -25.90 17.49 19.68
C TYR A 264 -25.30 16.80 20.91
N SER A 265 -26.07 16.58 21.98
CA SER A 265 -25.60 15.90 23.19
C SER A 265 -25.25 14.44 22.95
N LYS A 266 -25.79 13.85 21.88
CA LYS A 266 -25.50 12.47 21.43
C LYS A 266 -24.53 12.48 20.25
N PRO A 267 -23.40 11.75 20.33
CA PRO A 267 -22.52 11.52 19.20
C PRO A 267 -23.09 10.48 18.23
N ASP A 268 -22.71 10.57 16.96
CA ASP A 268 -23.06 9.59 15.94
C ASP A 268 -22.29 8.26 16.16
N TRP A 269 -21.09 8.35 16.76
CA TRP A 269 -20.32 7.21 17.23
C TRP A 269 -19.48 7.55 18.47
N GLU A 270 -19.36 6.62 19.43
CA GLU A 270 -18.54 6.81 20.63
C GLU A 270 -17.93 5.51 21.18
N ASP A 271 -16.82 5.64 21.91
CA ASP A 271 -16.23 4.56 22.72
C ASP A 271 -15.72 5.06 24.08
N ASP A 272 -14.90 4.29 24.80
CA ASP A 272 -14.37 4.67 26.12
C ASP A 272 -13.39 5.86 26.12
N THR A 273 -12.97 6.35 24.93
CA THR A 273 -11.94 7.39 24.78
C THR A 273 -12.41 8.63 24.01
N ILE A 274 -13.24 8.48 22.98
CA ILE A 274 -13.65 9.57 22.09
C ILE A 274 -15.15 9.55 21.74
N LEU A 275 -15.62 10.71 21.30
CA LEU A 275 -16.95 11.01 20.78
C LEU A 275 -16.78 11.57 19.36
N VAL A 276 -17.56 11.10 18.39
CA VAL A 276 -17.45 11.48 16.97
C VAL A 276 -18.82 11.83 16.42
N TRP A 277 -18.88 12.94 15.67
CA TRP A 277 -20.02 13.34 14.85
C TRP A 277 -19.57 13.44 13.39
N HIS A 278 -20.34 12.90 12.44
CA HIS A 278 -20.05 12.99 11.00
C HIS A 278 -20.97 14.01 10.34
N VAL A 279 -20.39 14.94 9.58
CA VAL A 279 -21.13 16.02 8.91
C VAL A 279 -21.06 15.79 7.40
N PRO A 280 -22.15 15.31 6.77
CA PRO A 280 -22.20 15.10 5.32
C PRO A 280 -22.35 16.45 4.59
N VAL A 281 -21.39 16.73 3.71
CA VAL A 281 -21.33 17.93 2.87
C VAL A 281 -21.74 17.54 1.45
N ALA A 282 -22.93 17.94 1.02
CA ALA A 282 -23.43 17.67 -0.32
C ALA A 282 -22.77 18.58 -1.37
N ARG A 283 -22.54 18.03 -2.56
CA ARG A 283 -22.07 18.73 -3.75
C ARG A 283 -23.23 19.49 -4.40
N SER A 284 -23.13 20.81 -4.51
CA SER A 284 -24.06 21.64 -5.27
C SER A 284 -23.95 21.30 -6.77
N ARG A 285 -25.06 20.88 -7.39
CA ARG A 285 -25.15 20.69 -8.84
C ARG A 285 -25.91 21.84 -9.49
N PRO A 286 -25.50 22.32 -10.69
CA PRO A 286 -26.36 23.14 -11.54
C PRO A 286 -27.68 22.40 -11.80
N ALA A 287 -28.81 23.14 -11.85
CA ALA A 287 -30.14 22.53 -11.95
C ALA A 287 -30.31 21.60 -13.17
N THR A 288 -29.64 21.91 -14.29
CA THR A 288 -29.59 21.08 -15.50
C THR A 288 -28.86 19.75 -15.29
N ALA A 289 -27.75 19.76 -14.55
CA ALA A 289 -26.98 18.56 -14.21
C ALA A 289 -27.70 17.70 -13.15
N ALA A 290 -28.45 18.33 -12.24
CA ALA A 290 -29.30 17.62 -11.28
C ALA A 290 -30.42 16.83 -11.98
N ALA A 291 -31.08 17.41 -12.99
CA ALA A 291 -32.08 16.74 -13.80
C ALA A 291 -31.50 15.55 -14.59
N ALA A 292 -30.38 15.74 -15.28
CA ALA A 292 -29.69 14.68 -16.03
C ALA A 292 -29.21 13.53 -15.12
N ALA A 293 -28.73 13.83 -13.91
CA ALA A 293 -28.33 12.82 -12.94
C ALA A 293 -29.53 12.04 -12.37
N ALA A 294 -30.69 12.68 -12.21
CA ALA A 294 -31.93 12.01 -11.83
C ALA A 294 -32.44 11.07 -12.94
N GLU A 295 -32.39 11.49 -14.21
CA GLU A 295 -32.64 10.62 -15.36
C GLU A 295 -31.68 9.44 -15.40
N ALA A 296 -30.37 9.68 -15.25
CA ALA A 296 -29.36 8.62 -15.25
C ALA A 296 -29.54 7.61 -14.10
N ALA A 297 -29.89 8.07 -12.89
CA ALA A 297 -30.22 7.19 -11.76
C ALA A 297 -31.47 6.34 -12.04
N THR A 298 -32.48 6.93 -12.68
CA THR A 298 -33.70 6.22 -13.08
C THR A 298 -33.42 5.19 -14.19
N ALA A 299 -32.57 5.55 -15.16
CA ALA A 299 -32.09 4.67 -16.21
C ALA A 299 -31.25 3.50 -15.67
N ALA A 300 -30.38 3.72 -14.67
CA ALA A 300 -29.63 2.65 -14.01
C ALA A 300 -30.55 1.62 -13.34
N THR A 301 -31.65 2.06 -12.69
CA THR A 301 -32.67 1.14 -12.17
C THR A 301 -33.49 0.41 -13.24
N ALA A 302 -33.49 0.88 -14.49
CA ALA A 302 -34.14 0.21 -15.62
C ALA A 302 -33.19 -0.75 -16.36
N ALA A 303 -31.93 -0.35 -16.57
CA ALA A 303 -30.91 -1.13 -17.27
C ALA A 303 -30.55 -2.45 -16.57
N GLY A 304 -30.68 -2.50 -15.23
CA GLY A 304 -30.50 -3.74 -14.46
C GLY A 304 -31.46 -4.88 -14.80
N ASN A 305 -32.47 -4.67 -15.65
CA ASN A 305 -33.35 -5.71 -16.17
C ASN A 305 -32.97 -6.23 -17.58
N ASP A 306 -32.12 -5.54 -18.35
CA ASP A 306 -31.81 -5.97 -19.72
C ASP A 306 -30.40 -5.53 -20.18
N THR A 307 -29.41 -6.38 -19.92
CA THR A 307 -28.14 -6.46 -20.69
C THR A 307 -27.42 -7.78 -20.38
N ARG A 308 -27.88 -8.88 -20.97
CA ARG A 308 -27.10 -10.13 -20.97
C ARG A 308 -26.06 -10.12 -22.08
N LEU A 309 -24.79 -9.95 -21.72
CA LEU A 309 -23.73 -10.71 -22.39
C LEU A 309 -23.97 -12.20 -22.08
N GLY A 310 -23.99 -13.03 -23.12
CA GLY A 310 -24.75 -14.27 -23.11
C GLY A 310 -24.29 -15.34 -22.12
N SER A 311 -25.13 -15.62 -21.12
CA SER A 311 -25.26 -16.98 -20.56
C SER A 311 -26.73 -17.30 -20.32
N GLN A 312 -27.16 -18.51 -20.70
CA GLN A 312 -28.52 -18.99 -20.45
C GLN A 312 -28.56 -19.71 -19.10
N SER A 313 -29.49 -19.31 -18.23
CA SER A 313 -29.93 -20.13 -17.10
C SER A 313 -31.45 -19.99 -16.93
N PRO A 314 -32.20 -21.07 -16.60
CA PRO A 314 -33.65 -21.11 -16.80
C PRO A 314 -34.46 -20.78 -15.54
N ARG A 315 -35.65 -20.19 -15.76
CA ARG A 315 -36.80 -20.13 -14.83
C ARG A 315 -36.58 -19.45 -13.46
N ALA A 316 -36.64 -18.11 -13.45
CA ALA A 316 -37.17 -17.38 -12.30
C ALA A 316 -38.71 -17.26 -12.44
N ARG A 317 -39.47 -17.76 -11.47
CA ARG A 317 -40.94 -17.54 -11.39
C ARG A 317 -41.23 -16.12 -10.92
N SER A 318 -42.30 -15.54 -11.44
CA SER A 318 -42.90 -14.27 -10.99
C SER A 318 -42.89 -14.11 -9.47
N ARG A 319 -42.26 -13.03 -8.98
CA ARG A 319 -42.47 -12.49 -7.63
C ARG A 319 -42.66 -10.98 -7.75
N SER A 320 -43.65 -10.45 -7.02
CA SER A 320 -44.02 -9.03 -6.99
C SER A 320 -42.82 -8.13 -6.71
N ALA A 321 -42.65 -7.09 -7.52
CA ALA A 321 -41.49 -6.21 -7.45
C ALA A 321 -41.50 -5.32 -6.19
N SER A 322 -40.51 -5.48 -5.32
CA SER A 322 -40.39 -4.70 -4.07
C SER A 322 -40.24 -3.18 -4.33
N PRO A 323 -40.65 -2.30 -3.40
CA PRO A 323 -40.44 -0.85 -3.52
C PRO A 323 -38.95 -0.48 -3.66
N PRO A 324 -38.60 0.61 -4.38
CA PRO A 324 -37.20 0.97 -4.68
C PRO A 324 -36.28 1.04 -3.44
N ARG A 325 -36.69 1.75 -2.38
CA ARG A 325 -35.92 1.84 -1.12
C ARG A 325 -35.64 0.47 -0.47
N LYS A 326 -36.57 -0.49 -0.57
CA LYS A 326 -36.34 -1.85 -0.05
C LYS A 326 -35.34 -2.63 -0.89
N ARG A 327 -35.28 -2.40 -2.21
CA ARG A 327 -34.25 -3.02 -3.07
C ARG A 327 -32.87 -2.44 -2.79
N GLN A 328 -32.78 -1.13 -2.61
CA GLN A 328 -31.52 -0.46 -2.25
C GLN A 328 -30.99 -0.99 -0.90
N GLN A 329 -31.82 -1.05 0.14
CA GLN A 329 -31.40 -1.61 1.44
C GLN A 329 -30.95 -3.08 1.32
N MET A 330 -31.62 -3.90 0.51
CA MET A 330 -31.19 -5.28 0.27
C MET A 330 -29.84 -5.35 -0.48
N ALA A 331 -29.59 -4.45 -1.43
CA ALA A 331 -28.34 -4.34 -2.15
C ALA A 331 -27.19 -3.93 -1.21
N GLU A 332 -27.39 -2.89 -0.39
CA GLU A 332 -26.44 -2.43 0.63
C GLU A 332 -26.13 -3.55 1.64
N ASN A 333 -27.15 -4.21 2.18
CA ASN A 333 -26.97 -5.36 3.08
C ASN A 333 -26.17 -6.49 2.41
N THR A 334 -26.47 -6.82 1.14
CA THR A 334 -25.73 -7.85 0.38
C THR A 334 -24.24 -7.47 0.22
N VAL A 335 -23.92 -6.20 -0.01
CA VAL A 335 -22.54 -5.71 -0.08
C VAL A 335 -21.85 -5.85 1.29
N HIS A 336 -22.52 -5.49 2.39
CA HIS A 336 -21.97 -5.70 3.74
C HIS A 336 -21.77 -7.19 4.07
N ASP A 337 -22.71 -8.07 3.71
CA ASP A 337 -22.57 -9.52 3.88
C ASP A 337 -21.38 -10.07 3.10
N ILE A 338 -21.11 -9.56 1.88
CA ILE A 338 -19.94 -9.94 1.07
C ILE A 338 -18.63 -9.55 1.78
N VAL A 339 -18.56 -8.33 2.31
CA VAL A 339 -17.39 -7.83 3.06
C VAL A 339 -17.21 -8.61 4.37
N GLU A 340 -18.29 -8.88 5.12
CA GLU A 340 -18.19 -9.70 6.32
C GLU A 340 -17.67 -11.11 6.00
N ASN A 341 -18.19 -11.74 4.94
CA ASN A 341 -17.67 -13.03 4.48
C ASN A 341 -16.20 -12.97 4.05
N MET A 342 -15.71 -11.83 3.51
CA MET A 342 -14.29 -11.63 3.10
C MET A 342 -13.29 -11.63 4.25
N PHE A 343 -13.72 -11.40 5.50
CA PHE A 343 -12.83 -11.14 6.64
C PHE A 343 -13.18 -11.90 7.92
N ASN A 344 -14.46 -12.22 8.12
CA ASN A 344 -15.02 -12.80 9.36
C ASN A 344 -15.68 -14.17 9.17
N SER A 345 -15.55 -14.82 8.00
CA SER A 345 -16.11 -16.17 7.81
C SER A 345 -15.26 -17.26 8.48
N ASP A 346 -15.92 -18.37 8.81
CA ASP A 346 -15.36 -19.58 9.43
C ASP A 346 -14.67 -20.51 8.41
N TRP A 347 -14.72 -20.17 7.11
CA TRP A 347 -14.13 -20.97 6.05
C TRP A 347 -12.61 -20.97 6.15
N SER A 348 -12.02 -22.17 6.07
CA SER A 348 -10.58 -22.38 6.05
C SER A 348 -10.15 -22.93 4.70
N LYS A 349 -9.02 -22.41 4.17
CA LYS A 349 -8.42 -22.85 2.91
C LYS A 349 -8.11 -24.34 2.92
N ASP A 350 -7.77 -24.91 4.07
CA ASP A 350 -7.45 -26.33 4.27
C ASP A 350 -8.63 -27.14 4.84
N GLY A 351 -9.82 -26.51 4.97
CA GLY A 351 -11.07 -27.19 5.24
C GLY A 351 -11.43 -28.13 4.09
N LEU A 352 -11.44 -29.43 4.40
CA LEU A 352 -11.90 -30.49 3.50
C LEU A 352 -13.28 -30.95 3.96
N PHE A 353 -14.25 -30.85 3.06
CA PHE A 353 -15.64 -31.20 3.30
C PHE A 353 -15.97 -32.53 2.63
N GLU A 354 -16.62 -33.42 3.37
CA GLU A 354 -17.10 -34.70 2.85
C GLU A 354 -18.36 -34.46 1.99
N THR A 355 -18.35 -35.02 0.78
CA THR A 355 -19.47 -35.01 -0.18
C THR A 355 -19.44 -36.29 -1.00
N LYS A 356 -20.52 -36.67 -1.69
CA LYS A 356 -20.46 -37.75 -2.68
C LYS A 356 -19.74 -37.27 -3.94
N LEU A 357 -18.99 -38.17 -4.57
CA LEU A 357 -18.25 -37.86 -5.80
C LEU A 357 -19.16 -37.33 -6.92
N ALA A 358 -20.38 -37.86 -7.04
CA ALA A 358 -21.37 -37.42 -8.03
C ALA A 358 -21.79 -35.94 -7.87
N ASP A 359 -21.77 -35.41 -6.64
CA ASP A 359 -22.19 -34.04 -6.31
C ASP A 359 -21.05 -33.00 -6.43
N VAL A 360 -19.86 -33.42 -6.85
CA VAL A 360 -18.70 -32.54 -6.94
C VAL A 360 -18.83 -31.57 -8.12
N GLN A 361 -19.06 -30.30 -7.80
CA GLN A 361 -18.95 -29.16 -8.71
C GLN A 361 -17.52 -29.04 -9.23
N MET A 362 -17.30 -29.27 -10.53
CA MET A 362 -16.00 -29.15 -11.18
C MET A 362 -15.76 -27.74 -11.74
N PRO A 363 -14.52 -27.22 -11.75
CA PRO A 363 -13.26 -27.90 -11.39
C PRO A 363 -12.94 -27.83 -9.89
N ALA A 364 -12.92 -28.99 -9.23
CA ALA A 364 -12.50 -29.13 -7.84
C ALA A 364 -11.29 -30.06 -7.71
N LYS A 365 -10.44 -29.81 -6.71
CA LYS A 365 -9.46 -30.82 -6.26
C LYS A 365 -10.17 -31.79 -5.33
N ILE A 366 -10.25 -33.04 -5.76
CA ILE A 366 -10.89 -34.15 -5.07
C ILE A 366 -9.83 -34.93 -4.30
N PHE A 367 -10.15 -35.31 -3.06
CA PHE A 367 -9.32 -36.11 -2.19
C PHE A 367 -10.13 -37.29 -1.63
N ILE A 368 -9.45 -38.34 -1.20
CA ILE A 368 -10.03 -39.50 -0.49
C ILE A 368 -9.25 -39.78 0.79
N ARG A 369 -9.91 -40.37 1.78
CA ARG A 369 -9.29 -40.81 3.03
C ARG A 369 -9.00 -42.31 2.95
N GLU A 370 -7.74 -42.68 2.78
CA GLU A 370 -7.26 -44.07 2.81
C GLU A 370 -6.41 -44.31 4.05
N ASN A 371 -6.78 -45.28 4.89
CA ASN A 371 -6.03 -45.65 6.10
C ASN A 371 -5.70 -44.43 7.00
N GLY A 372 -6.65 -43.50 7.14
CA GLY A 372 -6.49 -42.25 7.89
C GLY A 372 -5.75 -41.14 7.15
N ASN A 373 -5.02 -41.44 6.07
CA ASN A 373 -4.28 -40.46 5.28
C ASN A 373 -5.14 -39.86 4.15
N ILE A 374 -4.97 -38.56 3.91
CA ILE A 374 -5.66 -37.85 2.83
C ILE A 374 -4.80 -37.91 1.58
N LYS A 375 -5.30 -38.55 0.51
CA LYS A 375 -4.65 -38.59 -0.81
C LYS A 375 -5.49 -37.85 -1.84
N LYS A 376 -4.86 -37.36 -2.90
CA LYS A 376 -5.56 -36.87 -4.09
C LYS A 376 -6.30 -38.03 -4.75
N TYR A 377 -7.52 -37.78 -5.22
CA TYR A 377 -8.28 -38.74 -6.03
C TYR A 377 -7.91 -38.55 -7.51
N ASP A 378 -7.46 -39.63 -8.14
CA ASP A 378 -7.00 -39.66 -9.54
C ASP A 378 -7.93 -40.47 -10.47
N GLY A 379 -9.12 -40.86 -9.97
CA GLY A 379 -10.13 -41.58 -10.74
C GLY A 379 -11.06 -40.68 -11.58
N PRO A 380 -12.07 -41.27 -12.25
CA PRO A 380 -13.02 -40.52 -13.09
C PRO A 380 -13.82 -39.48 -12.30
N THR A 381 -14.12 -38.34 -12.93
CA THR A 381 -14.76 -37.16 -12.31
C THR A 381 -16.06 -36.74 -13.02
N PRO A 382 -16.99 -36.05 -12.34
CA PRO A 382 -18.31 -35.71 -12.89
C PRO A 382 -18.31 -34.78 -14.10
N SER A 383 -17.21 -34.06 -14.37
CA SER A 383 -17.08 -33.18 -15.55
C SER A 383 -17.01 -33.93 -16.89
N THR A 384 -16.85 -35.25 -16.85
CA THR A 384 -16.76 -36.08 -18.05
C THR A 384 -18.17 -36.52 -18.45
N ARG A 385 -18.70 -35.98 -19.57
CA ARG A 385 -19.95 -36.51 -20.14
C ARG A 385 -19.78 -38.02 -20.39
N ASP A 386 -20.86 -38.75 -20.10
CA ASP A 386 -21.00 -40.20 -20.31
C ASP A 386 -20.11 -41.11 -19.45
N VAL A 387 -19.55 -40.61 -18.33
CA VAL A 387 -18.80 -41.44 -17.36
C VAL A 387 -19.58 -41.61 -16.05
N VAL A 388 -19.96 -42.85 -15.73
CA VAL A 388 -20.49 -43.21 -14.41
C VAL A 388 -19.36 -43.11 -13.39
N VAL A 389 -19.47 -42.17 -12.46
CA VAL A 389 -18.52 -42.03 -11.34
C VAL A 389 -18.85 -43.03 -10.22
N PRO A 390 -17.85 -43.59 -9.51
CA PRO A 390 -18.10 -44.44 -8.34
C PRO A 390 -18.89 -43.72 -7.25
N ASP A 391 -19.81 -44.42 -6.57
CA ASP A 391 -20.50 -43.89 -5.39
C ASP A 391 -19.61 -43.93 -4.14
N ILE A 392 -18.61 -43.05 -4.12
CA ILE A 392 -17.66 -42.88 -3.02
C ILE A 392 -17.83 -41.52 -2.36
N THR A 393 -17.63 -41.48 -1.03
CA THR A 393 -17.47 -40.22 -0.30
C THR A 393 -16.06 -39.67 -0.56
N VAL A 394 -16.00 -38.41 -1.00
CA VAL A 394 -14.77 -37.69 -1.29
C VAL A 394 -14.69 -36.42 -0.45
N LEU A 395 -13.46 -35.99 -0.24
CA LEU A 395 -13.10 -34.75 0.44
C LEU A 395 -12.84 -33.68 -0.62
N VAL A 396 -13.59 -32.59 -0.61
CA VAL A 396 -13.39 -31.43 -1.49
C VAL A 396 -13.18 -30.15 -0.71
N ARG A 397 -12.44 -29.21 -1.27
CA ARG A 397 -12.40 -27.83 -0.77
C ARG A 397 -13.63 -27.11 -1.33
N LYS A 398 -14.52 -26.59 -0.47
CA LYS A 398 -15.60 -25.70 -0.92
C LYS A 398 -14.99 -24.39 -1.42
N PRO A 399 -15.50 -23.76 -2.49
CA PRO A 399 -15.10 -22.40 -2.84
C PRO A 399 -15.48 -21.43 -1.71
N TRP A 400 -14.76 -20.31 -1.62
CA TRP A 400 -15.06 -19.25 -0.66
C TRP A 400 -16.41 -18.59 -0.99
N PRO A 401 -17.30 -18.32 -0.01
CA PRO A 401 -18.61 -17.73 -0.27
C PRO A 401 -18.57 -16.44 -1.10
N SER A 402 -17.72 -15.47 -0.74
CA SER A 402 -17.62 -14.20 -1.50
C SER A 402 -17.04 -14.38 -2.91
N ALA A 403 -16.27 -15.45 -3.17
CA ALA A 403 -15.71 -15.73 -4.49
C ALA A 403 -16.73 -16.39 -5.45
N MET A 404 -17.87 -16.86 -4.92
CA MET A 404 -19.01 -17.31 -5.71
C MET A 404 -19.91 -16.16 -6.18
N VAL A 405 -19.71 -14.94 -5.65
CA VAL A 405 -20.44 -13.75 -6.09
C VAL A 405 -19.86 -13.24 -7.40
N THR A 406 -20.53 -13.56 -8.49
CA THR A 406 -20.10 -13.17 -9.84
C THR A 406 -20.05 -11.66 -9.99
N ASP A 407 -21.11 -10.96 -9.57
CA ASP A 407 -21.33 -9.55 -9.81
C ASP A 407 -21.89 -8.89 -8.54
N LEU A 408 -21.47 -7.66 -8.24
CA LEU A 408 -22.02 -6.88 -7.12
C LEU A 408 -23.40 -6.26 -7.46
N PRO A 409 -24.26 -6.02 -6.46
CA PRO A 409 -25.41 -5.14 -6.62
C PRO A 409 -24.97 -3.76 -7.11
N PRO A 410 -25.63 -3.16 -8.12
CA PRO A 410 -25.15 -1.92 -8.73
C PRO A 410 -25.24 -0.73 -7.77
N THR A 411 -24.30 0.20 -7.89
CA THR A 411 -24.26 1.45 -7.12
C THR A 411 -24.18 2.69 -8.02
N THR A 412 -24.14 3.86 -7.42
CA THR A 412 -23.87 5.14 -8.08
C THR A 412 -22.84 5.92 -7.28
N MET A 413 -22.13 6.83 -7.95
CA MET A 413 -21.06 7.67 -7.37
C MET A 413 -21.56 8.44 -6.14
N SER A 414 -20.64 8.83 -5.25
CA SER A 414 -20.96 9.74 -4.16
C SER A 414 -21.16 11.17 -4.69
N ASP A 415 -22.08 11.90 -4.08
CA ASP A 415 -22.24 13.36 -4.22
C ASP A 415 -21.97 14.07 -2.88
N THR A 416 -21.43 13.34 -1.91
CA THR A 416 -21.25 13.78 -0.53
C THR A 416 -19.80 13.57 -0.10
N SER A 417 -19.21 14.62 0.47
CA SER A 417 -17.95 14.61 1.20
C SER A 417 -18.22 14.51 2.70
N LEU A 418 -17.46 13.70 3.45
CA LEU A 418 -17.58 13.64 4.91
C LEU A 418 -16.60 14.56 5.62
N CYS A 419 -17.13 15.35 6.55
CA CYS A 419 -16.39 16.05 7.60
C CYS A 419 -16.65 15.38 8.96
N TYR A 420 -15.82 15.64 9.96
CA TYR A 420 -16.01 15.13 11.32
C TYR A 420 -15.76 16.19 12.40
N VAL A 421 -16.52 16.12 13.48
CA VAL A 421 -16.19 16.75 14.77
C VAL A 421 -15.83 15.63 15.75
N VAL A 422 -14.71 15.77 16.46
CA VAL A 422 -14.18 14.74 17.36
C VAL A 422 -13.87 15.37 18.70
N LYS A 423 -14.44 14.85 19.79
CA LYS A 423 -14.11 15.26 21.16
C LYS A 423 -13.50 14.07 21.91
N ASN A 424 -12.45 14.31 22.70
CA ASN A 424 -12.07 13.33 23.72
C ASN A 424 -13.21 13.19 24.73
N ARG A 425 -13.34 12.06 25.43
CA ARG A 425 -14.23 12.01 26.60
C ARG A 425 -13.73 12.95 27.69
N GLY A 426 -14.67 13.68 28.30
CA GLY A 426 -14.41 14.51 29.48
C GLY A 426 -13.90 13.67 30.67
N ARG A 427 -13.18 14.32 31.57
CA ARG A 427 -12.66 13.70 32.80
C ARG A 427 -13.47 14.15 33.99
N ARG A 428 -13.85 13.20 34.85
CA ARG A 428 -14.22 13.52 36.24
C ARG A 428 -13.08 14.32 36.87
N GLY A 429 -13.41 15.38 37.61
CA GLY A 429 -12.42 16.14 38.35
C GLY A 429 -11.62 15.28 39.33
N LYS A 430 -10.45 15.79 39.70
CA LYS A 430 -9.56 15.10 40.63
C LYS A 430 -10.15 15.15 42.03
N LEU A 431 -10.11 14.04 42.75
CA LEU A 431 -10.40 14.04 44.18
C LEU A 431 -9.28 14.80 44.91
N ASN A 432 -9.66 15.79 45.70
CA ASN A 432 -8.81 16.43 46.68
C ASN A 432 -8.81 15.56 47.96
N PRO A 433 -7.79 14.73 48.20
CA PRO A 433 -7.83 13.77 49.30
C PRO A 433 -7.70 14.46 50.65
N LYS A 434 -7.13 15.68 50.68
CA LYS A 434 -7.03 16.47 51.91
C LYS A 434 -8.42 16.93 52.34
N VAL A 435 -9.17 17.58 51.45
CA VAL A 435 -10.54 18.04 51.75
C VAL A 435 -11.46 16.87 52.13
N ALA A 436 -11.33 15.71 51.49
CA ALA A 436 -12.08 14.51 51.88
C ALA A 436 -11.73 14.01 53.31
N ILE A 437 -10.45 14.07 53.73
CA ILE A 437 -10.04 13.74 55.11
C ILE A 437 -10.53 14.80 56.10
N ASP A 438 -10.39 16.08 55.75
CA ASP A 438 -10.80 17.21 56.59
C ASP A 438 -12.33 17.24 56.81
N LEU A 439 -13.11 16.74 55.84
CA LEU A 439 -14.56 16.46 55.96
C LEU A 439 -14.89 15.13 56.65
N GLY A 440 -13.93 14.42 57.22
CA GLY A 440 -14.15 13.20 58.00
C GLY A 440 -14.47 11.94 57.19
N VAL A 441 -14.13 11.89 55.90
CA VAL A 441 -14.38 10.71 55.06
C VAL A 441 -13.26 9.67 55.22
N ALA A 442 -13.63 8.41 55.40
CA ALA A 442 -12.69 7.30 55.44
C ALA A 442 -12.06 7.03 54.06
N LYS A 443 -10.74 6.76 54.02
CA LYS A 443 -9.99 6.49 52.78
C LYS A 443 -10.61 5.41 51.85
N PRO A 444 -11.24 4.32 52.35
CA PRO A 444 -11.94 3.37 51.48
C PRO A 444 -13.10 3.98 50.68
N ASP A 445 -13.86 4.90 51.30
CA ASP A 445 -15.04 5.55 50.71
C ASP A 445 -14.68 6.61 49.65
N PHE A 446 -13.41 7.00 49.53
CA PHE A 446 -12.93 7.84 48.43
C PHE A 446 -13.28 7.25 47.07
N LYS A 447 -13.24 5.91 46.95
CA LYS A 447 -13.62 5.22 45.70
C LYS A 447 -15.10 5.49 45.35
N ARG A 448 -15.97 5.53 46.36
CA ARG A 448 -17.42 5.72 46.20
C ARG A 448 -17.76 7.18 45.86
N LEU A 449 -17.15 8.15 46.55
CA LEU A 449 -17.17 9.56 46.15
C LEU A 449 -16.71 9.76 44.69
N THR A 450 -15.61 9.12 44.31
CA THR A 450 -15.14 9.18 42.91
C THR A 450 -16.02 8.43 41.90
N ALA A 451 -16.94 7.57 42.37
CA ALA A 451 -17.93 6.89 41.54
C ALA A 451 -19.24 7.69 41.40
N GLY A 452 -19.37 8.84 42.08
CA GLY A 452 -20.59 9.66 42.10
C GLY A 452 -21.53 9.38 43.28
N GLU A 453 -21.14 8.50 44.21
CA GLU A 453 -21.93 8.21 45.41
C GLU A 453 -21.65 9.25 46.51
N THR A 454 -22.72 9.76 47.15
CA THR A 454 -22.63 10.44 48.44
C THR A 454 -22.23 9.43 49.53
N VAL A 455 -21.35 9.84 50.45
CA VAL A 455 -20.90 8.99 51.56
C VAL A 455 -21.08 9.69 52.90
N LYS A 456 -21.27 8.90 53.96
CA LYS A 456 -21.32 9.42 55.33
C LYS A 456 -19.91 9.65 55.86
N ALA A 457 -19.65 10.85 56.36
CA ALA A 457 -18.47 11.16 57.16
C ALA A 457 -18.56 10.50 58.55
N MET A 458 -17.43 10.45 59.26
CA MET A 458 -17.36 9.89 60.62
C MET A 458 -18.23 10.64 61.66
N ASP A 459 -18.65 11.87 61.37
CA ASP A 459 -19.59 12.65 62.19
C ASP A 459 -21.06 12.49 61.76
N GLY A 460 -21.34 11.61 60.79
CA GLY A 460 -22.68 11.32 60.28
C GLY A 460 -23.21 12.28 59.20
N LYS A 461 -22.45 13.32 58.83
CA LYS A 461 -22.82 14.23 57.74
C LYS A 461 -22.68 13.55 56.38
N ASP A 462 -23.49 13.98 55.42
CA ASP A 462 -23.33 13.59 54.02
C ASP A 462 -22.23 14.42 53.37
N VAL A 463 -21.28 13.74 52.74
CA VAL A 463 -20.27 14.35 51.87
C VAL A 463 -20.58 13.90 50.45
N THR A 464 -20.88 14.87 49.59
CA THR A 464 -21.20 14.65 48.18
C THR A 464 -19.93 14.73 47.32
N PRO A 465 -19.93 14.17 46.09
CA PRO A 465 -18.77 14.22 45.21
C PRO A 465 -18.28 15.65 44.90
N ASP A 466 -19.18 16.61 44.73
CA ASP A 466 -18.88 18.02 44.45
C ASP A 466 -18.15 18.75 45.60
N MET A 467 -18.28 18.30 46.84
CA MET A 467 -17.54 18.86 47.98
C MET A 467 -16.04 18.49 47.98
N VAL A 468 -15.65 17.46 47.23
CA VAL A 468 -14.30 16.84 47.30
C VAL A 468 -13.62 16.64 45.94
N LEU A 469 -14.38 16.68 44.84
CA LEU A 469 -13.87 16.62 43.47
C LEU A 469 -13.70 18.05 42.92
N GLU A 470 -12.63 18.27 42.17
CA GLU A 470 -12.54 19.42 41.27
C GLU A 470 -13.68 19.40 40.22
N ALA A 471 -13.93 20.52 39.54
CA ALA A 471 -14.88 20.55 38.43
C ALA A 471 -14.52 19.53 37.34
N PRO A 472 -15.49 18.85 36.70
CA PRO A 472 -15.22 17.93 35.60
C PRO A 472 -14.62 18.69 34.41
N MET A 473 -13.47 18.20 33.91
CA MET A 473 -12.85 18.76 32.73
C MET A 473 -13.60 18.29 31.48
N LYS A 474 -14.19 19.23 30.73
CA LYS A 474 -14.72 18.94 29.39
C LYS A 474 -13.60 18.42 28.49
N GLY A 475 -13.96 17.49 27.59
CA GLY A 475 -13.01 16.88 26.66
C GLY A 475 -12.64 17.85 25.54
N GLN A 476 -11.34 18.04 25.32
CA GLN A 476 -10.84 18.86 24.22
C GLN A 476 -11.11 18.17 22.87
N GLY A 477 -11.48 18.95 21.86
CA GLY A 477 -11.88 18.44 20.55
C GLY A 477 -11.17 19.11 19.37
N PHE A 478 -11.33 18.50 18.20
CA PHE A 478 -10.87 18.97 16.90
C PHE A 478 -11.94 18.68 15.83
N ALA A 479 -11.91 19.39 14.71
CA ALA A 479 -12.69 19.05 13.54
C ALA A 479 -11.77 18.71 12.35
N VAL A 480 -12.27 17.86 11.45
CA VAL A 480 -11.61 17.46 10.20
C VAL A 480 -12.56 17.79 9.06
N LEU A 481 -12.18 18.79 8.27
CA LEU A 481 -13.06 19.47 7.34
C LEU A 481 -12.55 19.25 5.91
N ALA A 482 -13.15 18.30 5.18
CA ALA A 482 -12.74 17.92 3.84
C ALA A 482 -13.68 18.53 2.79
N ILE A 483 -13.17 19.50 2.01
CA ILE A 483 -13.93 20.21 0.97
C ILE A 483 -13.17 20.03 -0.36
N PRO A 484 -13.47 18.95 -1.13
CA PRO A 484 -12.64 18.51 -2.24
C PRO A 484 -12.82 19.32 -3.54
N SER A 485 -13.85 20.17 -3.64
CA SER A 485 -14.03 21.09 -4.77
C SER A 485 -14.89 22.29 -4.38
N LEU A 486 -14.88 23.34 -5.21
CA LEU A 486 -15.73 24.53 -5.04
C LEU A 486 -17.23 24.17 -5.01
N GLU A 487 -17.64 23.11 -5.72
CA GLU A 487 -19.00 22.59 -5.70
C GLU A 487 -19.44 22.08 -4.32
N HIS A 488 -18.51 21.82 -3.38
CA HIS A 488 -18.84 21.42 -2.01
C HIS A 488 -18.88 22.61 -1.03
N ALA A 489 -18.41 23.80 -1.43
CA ALA A 489 -18.38 24.96 -0.53
C ALA A 489 -19.78 25.44 -0.09
N PRO A 490 -20.80 25.56 -0.98
CA PRO A 490 -22.16 25.95 -0.54
C PRO A 490 -22.77 24.96 0.45
N GLY A 491 -22.75 23.67 0.10
CA GLY A 491 -23.28 22.60 0.97
C GLY A 491 -22.49 22.39 2.26
N PHE A 492 -21.26 22.92 2.37
CA PHE A 492 -20.51 22.99 3.62
C PHE A 492 -21.01 24.14 4.51
N LEU A 493 -21.19 25.33 3.93
CA LEU A 493 -21.57 26.55 4.66
C LEU A 493 -23.01 26.49 5.20
N GLU A 494 -23.90 25.79 4.51
CA GLU A 494 -25.30 25.58 4.91
C GLU A 494 -25.48 24.65 6.13
N ARG A 495 -24.43 23.94 6.58
CA ARG A 495 -24.54 22.96 7.67
C ARG A 495 -24.80 23.62 9.03
N PRO A 496 -25.89 23.25 9.74
CA PRO A 496 -26.20 23.82 11.06
C PRO A 496 -25.17 23.43 12.13
N GLU A 497 -24.42 22.34 11.94
CA GLU A 497 -23.34 21.92 12.83
C GLU A 497 -22.30 23.01 13.10
N TRP A 498 -22.00 23.85 12.10
CA TRP A 498 -20.99 24.89 12.24
C TRP A 498 -21.47 26.15 12.98
N GLN A 499 -22.77 26.27 13.20
CA GLN A 499 -23.39 27.34 13.99
C GLN A 499 -23.77 26.87 15.41
N SER A 500 -23.51 25.60 15.75
CA SER A 500 -23.82 25.03 17.05
C SER A 500 -22.69 25.27 18.06
N ASP A 501 -22.91 26.21 18.99
CA ASP A 501 -22.00 26.45 20.12
C ASP A 501 -21.85 25.20 21.01
N GLU A 502 -22.90 24.38 21.15
CA GLU A 502 -22.83 23.11 21.90
C GLU A 502 -21.88 22.11 21.24
N LEU A 503 -22.00 21.93 19.91
CA LEU A 503 -21.14 21.01 19.16
C LEU A 503 -19.70 21.53 19.06
N LEU A 504 -19.50 22.84 18.94
CA LEU A 504 -18.16 23.43 18.82
C LEU A 504 -17.50 23.76 20.17
N ASP A 505 -18.22 23.70 21.29
CA ASP A 505 -17.65 23.89 22.63
C ASP A 505 -16.43 22.99 22.89
N ASN A 506 -15.33 23.59 23.33
CA ASN A 506 -14.02 22.98 23.53
C ASN A 506 -13.35 22.37 22.26
N VAL A 507 -13.80 22.71 21.05
CA VAL A 507 -13.07 22.41 19.82
C VAL A 507 -11.96 23.45 19.61
N GLN A 508 -10.71 22.99 19.70
CA GLN A 508 -9.52 23.86 19.72
C GLN A 508 -8.91 24.10 18.33
N ILE A 509 -9.15 23.19 17.39
CA ILE A 509 -8.44 23.15 16.12
C ILE A 509 -9.30 22.55 14.99
N PHE A 510 -9.29 23.20 13.84
CA PHE A 510 -9.87 22.70 12.59
C PHE A 510 -8.74 22.30 11.65
N TYR A 511 -8.73 21.03 11.24
CA TYR A 511 -7.87 20.50 10.19
C TYR A 511 -8.62 20.54 8.86
N TRP A 512 -8.25 21.46 7.99
CA TRP A 512 -8.85 21.63 6.67
C TRP A 512 -8.09 20.81 5.63
N ILE A 513 -8.85 20.08 4.81
CA ILE A 513 -8.35 19.31 3.67
C ILE A 513 -9.07 19.83 2.44
N PHE A 514 -8.42 20.74 1.72
CA PHE A 514 -8.97 21.43 0.57
C PHE A 514 -8.58 20.76 -0.75
N GLY A 515 -9.53 20.71 -1.67
CA GLY A 515 -9.21 20.61 -3.10
C GLY A 515 -8.62 21.91 -3.65
N LYS A 516 -8.07 21.83 -4.86
CA LYS A 516 -7.42 22.96 -5.53
C LYS A 516 -8.37 24.17 -5.65
N GLY A 517 -7.90 25.35 -5.25
CA GLY A 517 -8.61 26.63 -5.33
C GLY A 517 -9.68 26.85 -4.25
N VAL A 518 -10.01 25.85 -3.41
CA VAL A 518 -11.11 25.97 -2.44
C VAL A 518 -10.77 26.89 -1.27
N PHE A 519 -9.51 26.93 -0.84
CA PHE A 519 -9.07 27.84 0.22
C PHE A 519 -9.19 29.31 -0.18
N ASP A 520 -9.05 29.63 -1.47
CA ASP A 520 -9.14 30.99 -2.00
C ASP A 520 -10.57 31.50 -2.18
N ASP A 521 -11.57 30.64 -1.99
CA ASP A 521 -12.97 31.04 -2.09
C ASP A 521 -13.32 32.09 -1.01
N PRO A 522 -13.91 33.24 -1.38
CA PRO A 522 -14.24 34.30 -0.43
C PRO A 522 -15.16 33.87 0.72
N SER A 523 -16.09 32.95 0.47
CA SER A 523 -17.06 32.48 1.47
C SER A 523 -16.42 31.50 2.47
N ILE A 524 -15.46 30.69 2.01
CA ILE A 524 -14.60 29.86 2.88
C ILE A 524 -13.69 30.76 3.73
N GLN A 525 -13.10 31.80 3.16
CA GLN A 525 -12.29 32.78 3.89
C GLN A 525 -13.09 33.55 4.94
N GLU A 526 -14.34 33.92 4.64
CA GLU A 526 -15.25 34.56 5.61
C GLU A 526 -15.64 33.60 6.74
N PHE A 527 -15.95 32.34 6.42
CA PHE A 527 -16.20 31.31 7.43
C PHE A 527 -15.01 31.12 8.38
N ILE A 528 -13.79 31.04 7.85
CA ILE A 528 -12.57 30.93 8.65
C ILE A 528 -12.44 32.13 9.61
N LYS A 529 -12.65 33.36 9.12
CA LYS A 529 -12.62 34.58 9.94
C LYS A 529 -13.70 34.61 11.02
N SER A 530 -14.83 33.93 10.82
CA SER A 530 -15.93 33.87 11.81
C SER A 530 -15.61 33.07 13.08
N LYS A 531 -14.54 32.25 13.09
CA LYS A 531 -14.17 31.38 14.22
C LYS A 531 -12.77 31.70 14.81
N PRO A 532 -12.48 32.96 15.21
CA PRO A 532 -11.12 33.38 15.62
C PRO A 532 -10.58 32.69 16.87
N HIS A 533 -11.45 32.06 17.68
CA HIS A 533 -11.07 31.29 18.86
C HIS A 533 -10.56 29.86 18.53
N VAL A 534 -10.67 29.43 17.28
CA VAL A 534 -10.20 28.12 16.80
C VAL A 534 -8.88 28.30 16.04
N ARG A 535 -7.95 27.35 16.14
CA ARG A 535 -6.76 27.30 15.27
C ARG A 535 -7.08 26.59 13.95
N HIS A 536 -6.74 27.20 12.82
CA HIS A 536 -7.01 26.65 11.49
C HIS A 536 -5.71 26.12 10.89
N LEU A 537 -5.57 24.79 10.77
CA LEU A 537 -4.50 24.16 10.00
C LEU A 537 -5.02 23.81 8.62
N VAL A 538 -4.44 24.42 7.58
CA VAL A 538 -4.88 24.25 6.20
C VAL A 538 -3.92 23.37 5.41
N MET A 539 -4.49 22.43 4.66
CA MET A 539 -3.76 21.48 3.80
C MET A 539 -4.52 21.37 2.48
N GLY A 540 -3.79 21.34 1.37
CA GLY A 540 -4.32 21.23 0.01
C GLY A 540 -3.20 21.13 -1.02
N PRO A 541 -3.47 20.70 -2.26
CA PRO A 541 -2.45 20.49 -3.30
C PRO A 541 -1.79 21.79 -3.80
N ASP A 542 -2.43 22.93 -3.56
CA ASP A 542 -2.00 24.30 -3.89
C ASP A 542 -1.80 25.17 -2.63
N ILE A 543 -1.54 24.51 -1.50
CA ILE A 543 -1.31 25.12 -0.18
C ILE A 543 -0.10 24.49 0.51
N SER A 544 -0.04 23.15 0.48
CA SER A 544 1.01 22.37 1.14
C SER A 544 2.29 22.36 0.29
N PRO A 545 3.48 22.43 0.89
CA PRO A 545 4.73 22.20 0.15
C PRO A 545 4.72 20.77 -0.41
N ASN A 546 5.14 20.61 -1.67
CA ASN A 546 5.28 19.30 -2.32
C ASN A 546 6.57 18.56 -1.86
N MET A 547 6.76 18.49 -0.55
CA MET A 547 7.88 17.82 0.12
C MET A 547 7.86 16.31 -0.09
N ILE A 548 9.02 15.65 0.04
CA ILE A 548 9.10 14.18 -0.08
C ILE A 548 8.58 13.53 1.22
N THR A 549 7.58 12.68 1.11
CA THR A 549 6.90 12.07 2.28
C THR A 549 7.65 10.87 2.87
N TYR A 550 8.56 10.26 2.10
CA TYR A 550 9.34 9.07 2.48
C TYR A 550 10.83 9.43 2.64
N GLU A 551 11.18 10.07 3.76
CA GLU A 551 12.48 10.70 3.99
C GLU A 551 13.65 9.70 3.85
N SER A 552 13.46 8.45 4.28
CA SER A 552 14.51 7.42 4.22
C SER A 552 14.67 6.76 2.86
N TYR A 553 13.64 6.85 2.00
CA TYR A 553 13.79 6.54 0.60
C TYR A 553 14.54 7.68 -0.11
N ALA A 554 14.18 8.93 0.17
CA ALA A 554 14.87 10.11 -0.37
C ALA A 554 16.37 10.09 -0.04
N ALA A 555 16.74 9.83 1.22
CA ALA A 555 18.14 9.74 1.64
C ALA A 555 18.93 8.65 0.88
N LEU A 556 18.34 7.46 0.71
CA LEU A 556 18.93 6.39 -0.10
C LEU A 556 19.07 6.81 -1.56
N PHE A 557 18.04 7.40 -2.15
CA PHE A 557 18.04 7.83 -3.54
C PHE A 557 19.09 8.92 -3.78
N THR A 558 19.26 9.89 -2.88
CA THR A 558 20.29 10.93 -3.01
C THR A 558 21.69 10.38 -2.81
N LYS A 559 21.88 9.38 -1.93
CA LYS A 559 23.15 8.64 -1.87
C LYS A 559 23.46 7.98 -3.22
N LEU A 560 22.47 7.33 -3.85
CA LEU A 560 22.62 6.73 -5.18
C LEU A 560 22.89 7.78 -6.28
N HIS A 561 22.24 8.95 -6.24
CA HIS A 561 22.53 10.10 -7.12
C HIS A 561 23.99 10.56 -7.02
N ARG A 562 24.59 10.57 -5.81
CA ARG A 562 26.00 10.94 -5.62
C ARG A 562 26.97 9.90 -6.22
N LEU A 563 26.56 8.64 -6.31
CA LEU A 563 27.35 7.60 -6.98
C LEU A 563 27.18 7.68 -8.50
N ASP A 564 25.93 7.72 -8.95
CA ASP A 564 25.54 7.67 -10.37
C ASP A 564 24.40 8.69 -10.65
N PRO A 565 24.74 9.96 -10.93
CA PRO A 565 23.73 11.00 -11.12
C PRO A 565 22.95 10.85 -12.43
N ALA A 566 23.46 10.06 -13.38
CA ALA A 566 22.83 9.85 -14.68
C ALA A 566 21.68 8.82 -14.59
N ARG A 567 21.85 7.74 -13.81
CA ARG A 567 20.79 6.74 -13.59
C ARG A 567 19.87 7.07 -12.42
N PHE A 568 20.26 7.99 -11.54
CA PHE A 568 19.46 8.43 -10.38
C PHE A 568 19.28 9.95 -10.39
N PRO A 569 18.47 10.53 -11.31
CA PRO A 569 18.28 11.98 -11.39
C PRO A 569 17.52 12.52 -10.17
N VAL A 570 17.81 13.76 -9.76
CA VAL A 570 17.22 14.38 -8.56
C VAL A 570 15.69 14.29 -8.57
N LEU A 571 15.13 13.70 -7.52
CA LEU A 571 13.68 13.59 -7.34
C LEU A 571 13.04 14.98 -7.34
N GLN A 572 11.89 15.11 -7.98
CA GLN A 572 11.12 16.36 -7.95
C GLN A 572 10.64 16.64 -6.53
N PHE A 573 10.75 17.87 -6.04
CA PHE A 573 10.11 18.33 -4.80
C PHE A 573 9.91 19.84 -4.81
N ASP A 574 9.01 20.31 -3.96
CA ASP A 574 8.90 21.73 -3.64
C ASP A 574 8.82 21.87 -2.11
N ASN A 575 9.78 22.61 -1.55
CA ASN A 575 9.87 22.90 -0.13
C ASN A 575 9.54 24.38 0.16
N THR A 576 9.02 25.13 -0.83
CA THR A 576 8.53 26.48 -0.62
C THR A 576 7.16 26.46 0.06
N PHE A 577 6.90 27.46 0.89
CA PHE A 577 5.59 27.65 1.50
C PHE A 577 4.81 28.69 0.71
N ARG A 578 3.51 28.41 0.54
CA ARG A 578 2.56 29.44 0.14
C ARG A 578 2.42 30.49 1.24
N ASP A 579 2.47 31.77 0.88
CA ASP A 579 2.14 32.85 1.81
C ASP A 579 0.65 32.79 2.18
N ILE A 580 0.38 32.65 3.48
CA ILE A 580 -0.97 32.77 4.05
C ILE A 580 -1.14 34.19 4.60
N PRO A 581 -2.21 34.92 4.21
CA PRO A 581 -2.51 36.24 4.78
C PRO A 581 -2.64 36.19 6.30
N LYS A 582 -1.82 36.98 7.00
CA LYS A 582 -1.93 37.15 8.45
C LYS A 582 -3.08 38.10 8.76
N VAL A 583 -3.99 37.67 9.62
CA VAL A 583 -5.14 38.46 10.09
C VAL A 583 -5.07 38.50 11.61
N ASP A 584 -5.11 39.70 12.19
CA ASP A 584 -4.97 39.88 13.63
C ASP A 584 -6.08 39.14 14.40
N GLY A 585 -5.67 38.39 15.43
CA GLY A 585 -6.59 37.57 16.24
C GLY A 585 -7.01 36.24 15.62
N LEU A 586 -6.60 35.92 14.38
CA LEU A 586 -6.92 34.65 13.71
C LEU A 586 -5.64 33.83 13.48
N THR A 587 -5.63 32.56 13.91
CA THR A 587 -4.47 31.67 13.72
C THR A 587 -4.72 30.71 12.55
N VAL A 588 -4.25 31.08 11.35
CA VAL A 588 -4.24 30.20 10.15
C VAL A 588 -2.80 29.82 9.82
N GLU A 589 -2.53 28.52 9.66
CA GLU A 589 -1.20 28.00 9.35
C GLU A 589 -1.27 26.80 8.40
N ILE A 590 -0.19 26.54 7.65
CA ILE A 590 -0.09 25.35 6.81
C ILE A 590 0.12 24.13 7.71
N GLY A 591 -0.76 23.12 7.60
CA GLY A 591 -0.58 21.84 8.26
C GLY A 591 0.64 21.11 7.69
N ARG A 592 1.60 20.75 8.55
CA ARG A 592 2.83 20.04 8.15
C ARG A 592 2.89 18.66 8.78
N THR A 593 3.39 17.70 8.00
CA THR A 593 3.67 16.35 8.48
C THR A 593 4.62 16.38 9.68
N GLY A 594 4.26 15.67 10.75
CA GLY A 594 4.95 15.67 12.04
C GLY A 594 4.38 16.61 13.10
N MET A 595 3.61 17.65 12.73
CA MET A 595 2.96 18.56 13.70
C MET A 595 2.08 17.78 14.69
N LYS A 596 2.16 18.15 15.98
CA LYS A 596 1.36 17.53 17.05
C LYS A 596 0.50 18.54 17.78
N ALA A 597 -0.80 18.26 17.85
CA ALA A 597 -1.70 18.88 18.80
C ALA A 597 -1.94 17.92 19.97
N HIS A 598 -1.33 18.19 21.12
CA HIS A 598 -1.71 17.50 22.35
C HIS A 598 -3.08 17.99 22.78
N MET A 599 -4.01 17.07 22.99
CA MET A 599 -5.39 17.36 23.40
C MET A 599 -5.57 17.17 24.90
N LEU A 600 -4.88 16.19 25.50
CA LEU A 600 -4.95 15.89 26.93
C LEU A 600 -3.55 15.74 27.56
N PRO A 601 -3.36 16.18 28.82
CA PRO A 601 -4.38 16.70 29.74
C PRO A 601 -4.84 18.13 29.44
N ASN A 602 -3.99 18.93 28.80
CA ASN A 602 -4.27 20.31 28.37
C ASN A 602 -3.98 20.43 26.87
N PHE A 603 -4.67 21.34 26.19
CA PHE A 603 -4.35 21.66 24.80
C PHE A 603 -2.99 22.34 24.68
N LYS A 604 -2.11 21.82 23.83
CA LYS A 604 -0.87 22.50 23.41
C LYS A 604 -0.43 22.01 22.03
N ILE A 605 0.08 22.91 21.21
CA ILE A 605 0.77 22.56 19.96
C ILE A 605 2.23 22.27 20.27
N ASN A 606 2.80 21.29 19.57
CA ASN A 606 4.20 20.90 19.65
C ASN A 606 4.75 20.68 18.24
N ASP A 607 5.63 21.58 17.85
CA ASP A 607 6.25 21.64 16.51
C ASP A 607 7.66 21.02 16.48
N ALA A 608 8.16 20.53 17.62
CA ALA A 608 9.51 19.95 17.73
C ALA A 608 9.67 18.62 16.96
N GLU A 609 8.56 17.98 16.59
CA GLU A 609 8.53 16.74 15.79
C GLU A 609 8.00 16.98 14.36
N ILE A 610 7.89 18.24 13.92
CA ILE A 610 7.69 18.56 12.50
C ILE A 610 8.83 17.93 11.72
N VAL A 611 8.48 17.18 10.68
CA VAL A 611 9.46 16.62 9.75
C VAL A 611 10.23 17.79 9.11
N PRO A 612 11.54 17.92 9.34
CA PRO A 612 12.33 18.91 8.62
C PRO A 612 12.22 18.60 7.12
N PHE A 613 12.32 19.61 6.27
CA PHE A 613 12.52 19.30 4.85
C PHE A 613 13.73 18.37 4.73
N PRO A 614 13.68 17.34 3.87
CA PRO A 614 14.78 16.40 3.74
C PRO A 614 16.04 17.16 3.30
N LEU A 615 16.89 17.48 4.28
CA LEU A 615 18.18 18.09 4.08
C LEU A 615 19.09 16.99 3.58
N LEU A 616 19.46 17.09 2.31
CA LEU A 616 20.19 16.07 1.56
C LEU A 616 21.63 15.82 2.07
N ASN A 617 22.01 16.45 3.18
CA ASN A 617 23.28 16.32 3.89
C ASN A 617 23.60 14.87 4.29
N GLU A 618 22.61 13.98 4.45
CA GLU A 618 22.87 12.54 4.65
C GLU A 618 23.60 11.89 3.46
N ALA A 619 23.51 12.49 2.26
CA ALA A 619 24.29 12.04 1.10
C ALA A 619 25.78 12.44 1.18
N GLU A 620 26.19 13.31 2.10
CA GLU A 620 27.61 13.55 2.40
C GLU A 620 28.24 12.34 3.11
N GLN A 621 27.43 11.56 3.84
CA GLN A 621 27.83 10.38 4.60
C GLN A 621 27.83 9.12 3.72
N ILE A 622 28.81 9.04 2.83
CA ILE A 622 29.15 7.84 2.05
C ILE A 622 30.63 7.53 2.30
N ASP A 623 30.95 6.24 2.44
CA ASP A 623 32.31 5.75 2.63
C ASP A 623 33.26 6.15 1.47
N GLU A 624 34.50 6.48 1.80
CA GLU A 624 35.48 6.98 0.83
C GLU A 624 35.84 5.97 -0.25
N GLN A 625 35.84 4.66 0.05
CA GLN A 625 36.11 3.60 -0.92
C GLN A 625 34.96 3.48 -1.93
N VAL A 626 33.72 3.63 -1.47
CA VAL A 626 32.52 3.67 -2.32
C VAL A 626 32.58 4.85 -3.29
N ILE A 627 32.98 6.03 -2.81
CA ILE A 627 33.16 7.22 -3.66
C ILE A 627 34.29 7.02 -4.67
N ALA A 628 35.41 6.40 -4.27
CA ALA A 628 36.52 6.10 -5.17
C ALA A 628 36.12 5.12 -6.30
N LEU A 629 35.40 4.04 -5.97
CA LEU A 629 34.88 3.09 -6.96
C LEU A 629 33.86 3.75 -7.91
N ALA A 630 33.03 4.67 -7.42
CA ALA A 630 32.10 5.43 -8.27
C ALA A 630 32.83 6.43 -9.17
N GLU A 631 33.96 6.98 -8.74
CA GLU A 631 34.80 7.87 -9.54
C GLU A 631 35.57 7.08 -10.62
N GLU A 632 36.12 5.92 -10.30
CA GLU A 632 36.69 4.98 -11.29
C GLU A 632 35.65 4.62 -12.36
N ALA A 633 34.42 4.30 -11.95
CA ALA A 633 33.31 4.03 -12.86
C ALA A 633 32.97 5.25 -13.75
N ARG A 634 32.92 6.47 -13.18
CA ARG A 634 32.72 7.71 -13.95
C ARG A 634 33.81 7.96 -14.99
N GLN A 635 35.07 7.78 -14.62
CA GLN A 635 36.20 7.96 -15.53
C GLN A 635 36.13 6.94 -16.67
N ARG A 636 35.92 5.67 -16.35
CA ARG A 636 35.79 4.58 -17.32
C ARG A 636 34.66 4.80 -18.33
N VAL A 637 33.47 5.26 -17.90
CA VAL A 637 32.35 5.50 -18.83
C VAL A 637 32.48 6.82 -19.60
N ALA A 638 33.43 7.69 -19.24
CA ALA A 638 33.75 8.92 -19.96
C ALA A 638 34.90 8.75 -20.97
N GLU A 639 35.62 7.61 -20.93
CA GLU A 639 36.64 7.29 -21.93
C GLU A 639 36.02 7.14 -23.32
N PRO A 640 36.50 7.85 -24.36
CA PRO A 640 36.00 7.68 -25.72
C PRO A 640 36.10 6.23 -26.21
N SER A 641 37.17 5.52 -25.85
CA SER A 641 37.35 4.09 -26.17
C SER A 641 36.30 3.17 -25.55
N PHE A 642 35.69 3.54 -24.42
CA PHE A 642 34.57 2.81 -23.85
C PHE A 642 33.27 3.10 -24.61
N THR A 643 32.99 4.38 -24.87
CA THR A 643 31.79 4.83 -25.60
C THR A 643 31.78 4.25 -27.02
N ASP A 644 32.86 4.40 -27.77
CA ASP A 644 33.01 3.88 -29.14
C ASP A 644 32.78 2.36 -29.20
N LEU A 645 33.30 1.62 -28.22
CA LEU A 645 33.09 0.16 -28.10
C LEU A 645 31.61 -0.17 -27.84
N VAL A 646 30.95 0.53 -26.91
CA VAL A 646 29.53 0.33 -26.59
C VAL A 646 28.61 0.78 -27.73
N GLU A 647 28.99 1.81 -28.49
CA GLU A 647 28.29 2.20 -29.70
C GLU A 647 28.42 1.11 -30.77
N GLN A 648 29.64 0.66 -31.06
CA GLN A 648 29.94 -0.35 -32.08
C GLN A 648 29.32 -1.72 -31.81
N ASP A 649 29.46 -2.25 -30.58
CA ASP A 649 28.98 -3.58 -30.17
C ASP A 649 27.44 -3.67 -30.14
N GLU A 650 26.77 -2.57 -29.81
CA GLU A 650 25.34 -2.58 -29.50
C GLU A 650 24.49 -1.80 -30.51
N LYS A 651 25.07 -1.37 -31.65
CA LYS A 651 24.37 -0.63 -32.72
C LYS A 651 23.16 -1.35 -33.30
N ASP A 652 23.07 -2.67 -33.09
CA ASP A 652 21.97 -3.53 -33.52
C ASP A 652 20.82 -3.58 -32.50
N ILE A 653 20.96 -2.98 -31.31
CA ILE A 653 19.87 -2.86 -30.35
C ILE A 653 18.78 -1.92 -30.90
N PRO A 654 17.54 -2.40 -31.13
CA PRO A 654 16.45 -1.54 -31.56
C PRO A 654 16.02 -0.58 -30.43
N ASN A 655 15.75 0.68 -30.77
CA ASN A 655 15.37 1.73 -29.83
C ASN A 655 16.31 1.83 -28.61
N ARG A 656 17.63 1.99 -28.85
CA ARG A 656 18.65 2.15 -27.78
C ARG A 656 18.32 3.22 -26.76
N ASP A 657 17.59 4.24 -27.19
CA ASP A 657 17.13 5.41 -26.46
C ASP A 657 15.89 5.16 -25.59
N ALA A 658 15.21 4.01 -25.75
CA ALA A 658 14.06 3.62 -24.94
C ALA A 658 14.43 3.57 -23.46
N LEU A 659 13.66 4.32 -22.67
CA LEU A 659 13.90 4.56 -21.25
C LEU A 659 13.11 3.55 -20.41
N ILE A 660 13.79 2.87 -19.50
CA ILE A 660 13.24 1.92 -18.54
C ILE A 660 13.30 2.55 -17.15
N VAL A 661 12.16 2.68 -16.47
CA VAL A 661 12.06 3.24 -15.12
C VAL A 661 11.25 2.32 -14.22
N PRO A 662 11.91 1.51 -13.36
CA PRO A 662 11.23 0.75 -12.31
C PRO A 662 10.64 1.71 -11.28
N LEU A 663 9.35 2.00 -11.37
CA LEU A 663 8.66 2.94 -10.48
C LEU A 663 8.55 2.37 -9.05
N GLY A 664 8.45 1.04 -8.92
CA GLY A 664 8.52 0.34 -7.65
C GLY A 664 9.05 -1.08 -7.81
N THR A 665 9.81 -1.55 -6.83
CA THR A 665 10.70 -2.72 -6.96
C THR A 665 10.61 -3.74 -5.82
N GLY A 666 9.63 -3.59 -4.92
CA GLY A 666 9.43 -4.47 -3.77
C GLY A 666 8.20 -5.36 -3.87
N SER A 667 8.22 -6.46 -3.13
CA SER A 667 7.16 -7.48 -3.08
C SER A 667 6.19 -7.32 -1.90
N ALA A 668 4.93 -7.71 -2.13
CA ALA A 668 3.80 -7.93 -1.21
C ALA A 668 3.19 -6.70 -0.51
N ALA A 669 4.00 -5.73 -0.10
CA ALA A 669 3.55 -4.51 0.57
C ALA A 669 4.51 -3.34 0.24
N PRO A 670 4.19 -2.07 0.56
CA PRO A 670 5.19 -0.99 0.51
C PRO A 670 6.09 -1.00 1.76
N SER A 671 7.40 -0.85 1.58
CA SER A 671 8.37 -0.73 2.68
C SER A 671 8.91 0.70 2.82
N LYS A 672 9.74 0.88 3.85
CA LYS A 672 10.57 2.06 4.07
C LYS A 672 11.41 2.46 2.84
N TYR A 673 11.93 1.50 2.08
CA TYR A 673 12.91 1.75 1.00
C TYR A 673 12.46 1.39 -0.41
N ARG A 674 11.46 0.50 -0.57
CA ARG A 674 10.91 0.09 -1.87
C ARG A 674 9.39 0.14 -1.85
N ASN A 675 8.79 0.69 -2.90
CA ASN A 675 7.37 0.62 -3.21
C ASN A 675 7.01 -0.72 -3.87
N VAL A 676 5.72 -1.00 -4.01
CA VAL A 676 5.20 -2.18 -4.74
C VAL A 676 5.36 -2.05 -6.26
N SER A 677 5.25 -3.16 -6.99
CA SER A 677 5.74 -3.26 -8.37
C SER A 677 5.00 -2.41 -9.41
N SER A 678 5.80 -1.64 -10.16
CA SER A 678 5.44 -1.08 -11.46
C SER A 678 6.72 -0.71 -12.23
N THR A 679 6.73 -0.87 -13.55
CA THR A 679 7.84 -0.41 -14.42
C THR A 679 7.29 0.34 -15.63
N LEU A 680 7.74 1.59 -15.80
CA LEU A 680 7.51 2.39 -17.00
C LEU A 680 8.54 2.03 -18.07
N ILE A 681 8.06 1.92 -19.31
CA ILE A 681 8.88 1.89 -20.52
C ILE A 681 8.43 3.05 -21.40
N ARG A 682 9.34 3.95 -21.79
CA ARG A 682 9.09 4.96 -22.82
C ARG A 682 9.88 4.61 -24.06
N VAL A 683 9.21 4.51 -25.21
CA VAL A 683 9.86 4.31 -26.51
C VAL A 683 9.69 5.61 -27.31
N PRO A 684 10.76 6.41 -27.49
CA PRO A 684 10.68 7.70 -28.17
C PRO A 684 10.05 7.58 -29.57
N GLY A 685 9.18 8.54 -29.90
CA GLY A 685 8.41 8.54 -31.14
C GLY A 685 7.27 7.50 -31.22
N VAL A 686 7.08 6.64 -30.21
CA VAL A 686 6.00 5.62 -30.19
C VAL A 686 5.04 5.84 -29.01
N GLY A 687 5.56 5.95 -27.78
CA GLY A 687 4.75 6.25 -26.60
C GLY A 687 5.25 5.62 -25.30
N SER A 688 4.39 5.66 -24.29
CA SER A 688 4.64 5.17 -22.93
C SER A 688 3.83 3.91 -22.62
N TYR A 689 4.42 3.02 -21.82
CA TYR A 689 3.93 1.68 -21.50
C TYR A 689 4.16 1.36 -20.01
N LEU A 690 3.24 0.66 -19.36
CA LEU A 690 3.41 0.19 -17.97
C LEU A 690 3.39 -1.34 -17.89
N LEU A 691 4.33 -1.89 -17.10
CA LEU A 691 4.36 -3.27 -16.64
C LEU A 691 3.99 -3.28 -15.16
N ASP A 692 2.78 -3.75 -14.86
CA ASP A 692 2.10 -3.65 -13.57
C ASP A 692 1.96 -2.20 -13.06
N ALA A 693 1.01 -2.00 -12.16
CA ALA A 693 0.64 -0.70 -11.61
C ALA A 693 0.24 -0.87 -10.14
N GLY A 694 1.19 -1.28 -9.30
CA GLY A 694 1.04 -1.35 -7.85
C GLY A 694 0.64 -0.01 -7.22
N GLU A 695 0.21 -0.06 -5.96
CA GLU A 695 -0.19 1.12 -5.19
C GLU A 695 0.86 2.25 -5.26
N ASN A 696 0.38 3.48 -5.46
CA ASN A 696 1.14 4.72 -5.56
C ASN A 696 2.04 4.87 -6.81
N THR A 697 1.75 4.12 -7.89
CA THR A 697 2.45 4.26 -9.20
C THR A 697 2.46 5.72 -9.72
N ILE A 698 1.34 6.46 -9.58
CA ILE A 698 1.26 7.88 -9.97
C ILE A 698 2.17 8.77 -9.12
N GLY A 699 2.25 8.54 -7.80
CA GLY A 699 3.16 9.29 -6.95
C GLY A 699 4.62 9.04 -7.29
N GLN A 700 4.96 7.77 -7.59
CA GLN A 700 6.29 7.43 -8.05
C GLN A 700 6.63 8.09 -9.41
N LEU A 701 5.67 8.23 -10.34
CA LEU A 701 5.87 8.98 -11.60
C LEU A 701 6.13 10.47 -11.36
N ARG A 702 5.30 11.12 -10.53
CA ARG A 702 5.40 12.57 -10.22
C ARG A 702 6.66 12.96 -9.44
N ARG A 703 7.34 12.00 -8.80
CA ARG A 703 8.66 12.19 -8.20
C ARG A 703 9.81 11.96 -9.17
N ALA A 704 9.67 11.01 -10.10
CA ALA A 704 10.70 10.70 -11.09
C ALA A 704 10.82 11.78 -12.18
N PHE A 705 9.73 12.47 -12.52
CA PHE A 705 9.66 13.36 -13.69
C PHE A 705 9.07 14.74 -13.35
N PRO A 706 9.60 15.84 -13.93
CA PRO A 706 8.98 17.16 -13.88
C PRO A 706 7.52 17.14 -14.35
N ALA A 707 6.71 18.11 -13.91
CA ALA A 707 5.28 18.12 -14.19
C ALA A 707 4.93 18.03 -15.69
N GLU A 708 5.65 18.75 -16.54
CA GLU A 708 5.47 18.72 -18.01
C GLU A 708 5.77 17.34 -18.60
N GLU A 709 6.84 16.68 -18.14
CA GLU A 709 7.23 15.35 -18.61
C GLU A 709 6.30 14.26 -18.07
N TYR A 710 5.85 14.37 -16.81
CA TYR A 710 4.77 13.53 -16.27
C TYR A 710 3.50 13.66 -17.12
N GLU A 711 3.09 14.87 -17.49
CA GLU A 711 1.94 15.07 -18.36
C GLU A 711 2.15 14.48 -19.75
N ALA A 712 3.35 14.62 -20.33
CA ALA A 712 3.71 14.00 -21.60
C ALA A 712 3.63 12.47 -21.51
N ILE A 713 4.22 11.85 -20.47
CA ILE A 713 4.14 10.39 -20.22
C ILE A 713 2.70 9.91 -20.17
N MET A 714 1.84 10.61 -19.43
CA MET A 714 0.43 10.24 -19.30
C MET A 714 -0.34 10.42 -20.62
N LYS A 715 -0.09 11.50 -21.38
CA LYS A 715 -0.71 11.68 -22.72
C LYS A 715 -0.18 10.64 -23.71
N GLU A 716 1.10 10.28 -23.63
CA GLU A 716 1.72 9.24 -24.46
C GLU A 716 1.38 7.80 -24.03
N LEU A 717 0.67 7.57 -22.93
CA LEU A 717 0.38 6.23 -22.42
C LEU A 717 -0.54 5.47 -23.39
N ARG A 718 0.01 4.42 -24.02
CA ARG A 718 -0.70 3.62 -25.03
C ARG A 718 -1.17 2.26 -24.51
N PHE A 719 -0.43 1.66 -23.58
CA PHE A 719 -0.63 0.27 -23.19
C PHE A 719 -0.18 -0.04 -21.75
N ILE A 720 -0.95 -0.86 -21.04
CA ILE A 720 -0.63 -1.39 -19.71
C ILE A 720 -0.73 -2.92 -19.75
N PHE A 721 0.30 -3.61 -19.24
CA PHE A 721 0.24 -5.05 -18.94
C PHE A 721 0.02 -5.23 -17.44
N ILE A 722 -0.96 -6.05 -17.05
CA ILE A 722 -1.10 -6.57 -15.68
C ILE A 722 -0.80 -8.07 -15.69
N SER A 723 0.17 -8.49 -14.88
CA SER A 723 0.64 -9.88 -14.81
C SER A 723 -0.36 -10.83 -14.14
N HIS A 724 -0.92 -10.41 -13.00
CA HIS A 724 -1.83 -11.21 -12.18
C HIS A 724 -2.61 -10.35 -11.18
N MET A 725 -3.41 -11.00 -10.31
CA MET A 725 -4.37 -10.31 -9.44
C MET A 725 -3.88 -10.01 -8.01
N HIS A 726 -2.61 -10.24 -7.62
CA HIS A 726 -2.16 -9.79 -6.29
C HIS A 726 -2.07 -8.27 -6.22
N ALA A 727 -2.44 -7.71 -5.06
CA ALA A 727 -2.74 -6.29 -4.87
C ALA A 727 -1.55 -5.36 -5.16
N ASP A 728 -0.34 -5.82 -4.86
CA ASP A 728 0.94 -5.16 -5.09
C ASP A 728 1.28 -4.94 -6.58
N HIS A 729 0.50 -5.51 -7.51
CA HIS A 729 0.70 -5.35 -8.96
C HIS A 729 -0.35 -4.48 -9.65
N HIS A 730 -1.43 -4.06 -8.97
CA HIS A 730 -2.53 -3.34 -9.65
C HIS A 730 -3.32 -2.30 -8.83
N LEU A 731 -3.10 -2.14 -7.52
CA LEU A 731 -3.82 -1.13 -6.72
C LEU A 731 -3.58 0.34 -7.13
N GLY A 732 -2.58 0.63 -7.96
CA GLY A 732 -2.41 1.95 -8.58
C GLY A 732 -3.16 2.13 -9.90
N LEU A 733 -3.70 1.06 -10.50
CA LEU A 733 -4.25 1.09 -11.86
C LEU A 733 -5.45 2.03 -12.01
N ALA A 734 -6.34 2.09 -11.02
CA ALA A 734 -7.50 2.98 -11.07
C ALA A 734 -7.08 4.46 -11.10
N ASP A 735 -6.05 4.85 -10.33
CA ASP A 735 -5.46 6.19 -10.37
C ASP A 735 -4.77 6.47 -11.71
N VAL A 736 -4.00 5.50 -12.23
CA VAL A 736 -3.35 5.62 -13.55
C VAL A 736 -4.39 5.91 -14.63
N ILE A 737 -5.52 5.20 -14.62
CA ILE A 737 -6.64 5.42 -15.54
C ILE A 737 -7.30 6.79 -15.29
N ALA A 738 -7.56 7.18 -14.04
CA ALA A 738 -8.18 8.45 -13.69
C ALA A 738 -7.31 9.66 -14.11
N GLN A 739 -5.99 9.61 -13.88
CA GLN A 739 -5.05 10.64 -14.30
C GLN A 739 -4.87 10.68 -15.82
N TRP A 740 -4.77 9.51 -16.48
CA TRP A 740 -4.76 9.41 -17.94
C TRP A 740 -6.00 10.08 -18.54
N ARG A 741 -7.19 9.72 -18.03
CA ARG A 741 -8.48 10.30 -18.42
C ARG A 741 -8.46 11.82 -18.27
N ARG A 742 -8.06 12.32 -17.10
CA ARG A 742 -8.02 13.76 -16.79
C ARG A 742 -7.12 14.55 -17.75
N LEU A 743 -5.96 13.99 -18.11
CA LEU A 743 -4.96 14.65 -18.96
C LEU A 743 -5.24 14.53 -20.47
N THR A 744 -6.08 13.58 -20.88
CA THR A 744 -6.54 13.38 -22.27
C THR A 744 -8.04 13.75 -22.45
N ALA A 745 -8.60 14.54 -21.53
CA ALA A 745 -10.02 14.93 -21.57
C ALA A 745 -10.35 15.87 -22.74
N ALA A 746 -9.39 16.68 -23.19
CA ALA A 746 -9.56 17.61 -24.31
C ALA A 746 -9.79 16.92 -25.67
N GLU A 747 -9.58 15.60 -25.76
CA GLU A 747 -9.75 14.81 -26.98
C GLU A 747 -11.13 14.14 -27.08
N ASP A 748 -12.07 14.42 -26.17
CA ASP A 748 -13.36 13.71 -26.11
C ASP A 748 -14.22 13.91 -27.38
N GLY A 749 -14.15 12.91 -28.26
CA GLY A 749 -14.89 12.78 -29.52
C GLY A 749 -14.67 11.39 -30.13
N GLN A 750 -15.08 11.18 -31.39
CA GLN A 750 -14.87 9.90 -32.08
C GLN A 750 -13.39 9.59 -32.39
N SER A 751 -12.50 10.57 -32.25
CA SER A 751 -11.05 10.46 -32.42
C SER A 751 -10.27 10.42 -31.09
N ALA A 752 -10.94 10.24 -29.95
CA ALA A 752 -10.29 10.23 -28.63
C ALA A 752 -9.29 9.07 -28.49
N GLN A 753 -8.08 9.36 -27.98
CA GLN A 753 -7.08 8.32 -27.71
C GLN A 753 -7.65 7.18 -26.87
N GLN A 754 -7.41 5.95 -27.31
CA GLN A 754 -7.73 4.74 -26.59
C GLN A 754 -6.54 4.30 -25.72
N LEU A 755 -6.82 3.77 -24.54
CA LEU A 755 -5.84 3.09 -23.70
C LEU A 755 -6.05 1.57 -23.80
N VAL A 756 -5.00 0.83 -24.15
CA VAL A 756 -5.07 -0.64 -24.19
C VAL A 756 -4.62 -1.20 -22.83
N ILE A 757 -5.40 -2.11 -22.24
CA ILE A 757 -5.02 -2.82 -21.01
C ILE A 757 -5.05 -4.32 -21.29
N CYS A 758 -3.91 -4.98 -21.16
CA CYS A 758 -3.80 -6.44 -21.24
C CYS A 758 -3.70 -7.01 -19.83
N GLY A 759 -4.60 -7.90 -19.42
CA GLY A 759 -4.59 -8.45 -18.06
C GLY A 759 -5.45 -9.69 -17.83
N PRO A 760 -5.45 -10.24 -16.60
CA PRO A 760 -6.26 -11.40 -16.23
C PRO A 760 -7.75 -11.14 -16.37
N THR A 761 -8.57 -12.17 -16.60
CA THR A 761 -10.02 -11.99 -16.75
C THR A 761 -10.71 -11.32 -15.54
N PRO A 762 -10.33 -11.57 -14.26
CA PRO A 762 -10.89 -10.85 -13.11
C PRO A 762 -10.59 -9.34 -13.07
N MET A 763 -9.55 -8.86 -13.76
CA MET A 763 -9.18 -7.44 -13.79
C MET A 763 -10.24 -6.60 -14.51
N GLU A 764 -10.71 -7.06 -15.67
CA GLU A 764 -11.79 -6.43 -16.45
C GLU A 764 -13.07 -6.29 -15.62
N ARG A 765 -13.44 -7.34 -14.88
CA ARG A 765 -14.60 -7.33 -13.98
C ARG A 765 -14.41 -6.32 -12.84
N TRP A 766 -13.24 -6.32 -12.20
CA TRP A 766 -12.95 -5.41 -11.10
C TRP A 766 -13.04 -3.94 -11.53
N LEU A 767 -12.44 -3.58 -12.67
CA LEU A 767 -12.54 -2.24 -13.25
C LEU A 767 -13.99 -1.88 -13.61
N GLY A 768 -14.76 -2.83 -14.18
CA GLY A 768 -16.17 -2.65 -14.48
C GLY A 768 -17.03 -2.36 -13.25
N GLU A 769 -16.81 -3.07 -12.14
CA GLU A 769 -17.51 -2.82 -10.88
C GLU A 769 -17.08 -1.51 -10.23
N TYR A 770 -15.77 -1.27 -10.12
CA TYR A 770 -15.25 -0.04 -9.51
C TYR A 770 -15.65 1.22 -10.29
N SER A 771 -15.85 1.14 -11.60
CA SER A 771 -16.33 2.29 -12.41
C SER A 771 -17.71 2.86 -12.01
N GLN A 772 -18.46 2.14 -11.16
CA GLN A 772 -19.72 2.63 -10.58
C GLN A 772 -19.50 3.56 -9.37
N VAL A 773 -18.32 3.47 -8.75
CA VAL A 773 -17.87 4.35 -7.66
C VAL A 773 -17.28 5.64 -8.22
N GLU A 774 -16.56 5.56 -9.34
CA GLU A 774 -15.85 6.67 -9.98
C GLU A 774 -15.73 6.47 -11.51
N ASP A 775 -15.91 7.52 -12.31
CA ASP A 775 -15.83 7.41 -13.78
C ASP A 775 -14.39 7.20 -14.27
N LEU A 776 -14.04 5.94 -14.53
CA LEU A 776 -12.78 5.52 -15.17
C LEU A 776 -12.77 5.69 -16.71
N ALA A 777 -13.81 6.26 -17.32
CA ALA A 777 -13.98 6.39 -18.76
C ALA A 777 -13.73 5.08 -19.55
N LEU A 778 -14.27 3.95 -19.05
CA LEU A 778 -14.10 2.62 -19.65
C LEU A 778 -14.45 2.56 -21.15
N ARG A 779 -15.31 3.48 -21.65
CA ARG A 779 -15.60 3.68 -23.07
C ARG A 779 -14.38 3.98 -23.96
N ARG A 780 -13.25 4.37 -23.37
CA ARG A 780 -11.96 4.64 -24.05
C ARG A 780 -10.87 3.62 -23.70
N ILE A 781 -11.25 2.49 -23.07
CA ILE A 781 -10.33 1.43 -22.67
C ILE A 781 -10.61 0.18 -23.50
N ASN A 782 -9.59 -0.29 -24.21
CA ASN A 782 -9.63 -1.55 -24.94
C ASN A 782 -8.98 -2.66 -24.10
N PHE A 783 -9.80 -3.51 -23.50
CA PHE A 783 -9.33 -4.58 -22.61
C PHE A 783 -9.03 -5.88 -23.37
N ILE A 784 -7.82 -6.41 -23.19
CA ILE A 784 -7.34 -7.66 -23.77
C ILE A 784 -7.11 -8.66 -22.65
N ARG A 785 -7.88 -9.74 -22.63
CA ARG A 785 -7.67 -10.83 -21.68
C ARG A 785 -6.39 -11.59 -22.04
N CYS A 786 -5.49 -11.81 -21.07
CA CYS A 786 -4.27 -12.60 -21.28
C CYS A 786 -4.54 -13.97 -21.91
N ASP A 787 -5.65 -14.63 -21.56
CA ASP A 787 -6.08 -15.90 -22.15
C ASP A 787 -6.29 -15.84 -23.68
N SER A 788 -6.67 -14.68 -24.24
CA SER A 788 -6.92 -14.49 -25.67
C SER A 788 -5.64 -14.36 -26.51
N VAL A 789 -4.56 -13.90 -25.89
CA VAL A 789 -3.20 -13.75 -26.46
C VAL A 789 -2.22 -14.78 -25.89
N SER A 790 -2.75 -15.90 -25.39
CA SER A 790 -1.95 -16.89 -24.68
C SER A 790 -1.04 -17.70 -25.60
N TRP A 791 0.23 -17.83 -25.20
CA TRP A 791 1.25 -18.65 -25.84
C TRP A 791 0.76 -20.08 -26.11
N LYS A 792 0.00 -20.66 -25.17
CA LYS A 792 -0.42 -22.07 -25.22
C LYS A 792 -1.62 -22.35 -26.12
N THR A 793 -2.41 -21.35 -26.49
CA THR A 793 -3.68 -21.55 -27.23
C THR A 793 -3.64 -21.02 -28.66
N ARG A 794 -2.81 -19.99 -28.95
CA ARG A 794 -2.79 -19.32 -30.26
C ARG A 794 -1.40 -18.96 -30.80
N GLY A 795 -0.32 -19.32 -30.10
CA GLY A 795 1.04 -18.96 -30.53
C GLY A 795 1.38 -17.46 -30.38
N GLY A 796 0.58 -16.69 -29.65
CA GLY A 796 0.94 -15.33 -29.24
C GLY A 796 0.84 -14.25 -30.33
N SER A 797 -0.30 -14.11 -31.00
CA SER A 797 -0.57 -12.92 -31.80
C SER A 797 -2.00 -12.43 -31.66
N ILE A 798 -2.17 -11.11 -31.80
CA ILE A 798 -3.48 -10.46 -31.99
C ILE A 798 -3.83 -10.61 -33.48
N PRO A 799 -4.91 -11.31 -33.87
CA PRO A 799 -5.27 -11.41 -35.27
C PRO A 799 -5.88 -10.10 -35.78
N GLY A 800 -5.15 -9.37 -36.63
CA GLY A 800 -5.75 -8.56 -37.69
C GLY A 800 -6.39 -7.21 -37.33
N ALA A 801 -5.92 -6.50 -36.29
CA ALA A 801 -6.26 -5.09 -36.08
C ALA A 801 -5.06 -4.31 -35.52
N PRO A 802 -4.75 -3.09 -36.01
CA PRO A 802 -3.86 -2.19 -35.31
C PRO A 802 -4.56 -1.75 -34.01
N LEU A 803 -4.00 -2.16 -32.88
CA LEU A 803 -4.31 -1.53 -31.60
C LEU A 803 -3.51 -0.24 -31.51
N ASP A 804 -4.11 0.84 -31.02
CA ASP A 804 -3.44 2.14 -30.75
C ASP A 804 -2.28 2.05 -29.72
N SER A 805 -1.99 0.84 -29.24
CA SER A 805 -0.81 0.45 -28.44
C SER A 805 0.55 0.75 -29.09
N GLY A 806 0.66 0.84 -30.42
CA GLY A 806 1.95 0.92 -31.14
C GLY A 806 2.80 -0.36 -31.12
N LEU A 807 2.26 -1.48 -30.57
CA LEU A 807 2.94 -2.78 -30.55
C LEU A 807 2.67 -3.57 -31.84
N ALA A 808 3.66 -4.35 -32.28
CA ALA A 808 3.48 -5.35 -33.34
C ALA A 808 2.85 -6.65 -32.80
N SER A 809 3.18 -7.04 -31.56
CA SER A 809 2.50 -8.14 -30.87
C SER A 809 2.63 -8.06 -29.35
N VAL A 810 1.69 -8.70 -28.65
CA VAL A 810 1.79 -9.07 -27.24
C VAL A 810 1.48 -10.55 -27.09
N VAL A 811 2.27 -11.24 -26.26
CA VAL A 811 2.08 -12.64 -25.87
C VAL A 811 1.91 -12.70 -24.35
N ALA A 812 0.88 -13.39 -23.87
CA ALA A 812 0.79 -13.76 -22.47
C ALA A 812 1.24 -15.22 -22.30
N VAL A 813 2.19 -15.48 -21.41
CA VAL A 813 2.71 -16.82 -21.10
C VAL A 813 2.19 -17.23 -19.73
N PRO A 814 1.33 -18.25 -19.62
CA PRO A 814 0.84 -18.72 -18.32
C PRO A 814 1.98 -19.25 -17.44
N VAL A 815 2.13 -18.70 -16.24
CA VAL A 815 3.23 -19.02 -15.30
C VAL A 815 2.74 -19.68 -14.01
N GLN A 816 3.64 -20.38 -13.32
CA GLN A 816 3.32 -21.03 -12.05
C GLN A 816 3.46 -20.04 -10.88
N HIS A 817 2.34 -19.38 -10.54
CA HIS A 817 2.21 -18.55 -9.34
C HIS A 817 0.80 -18.69 -8.73
N CYS A 818 -0.07 -17.69 -8.87
CA CYS A 818 -1.50 -17.77 -8.53
C CYS A 818 -2.32 -18.35 -9.70
N HIS A 819 -3.66 -18.37 -9.58
CA HIS A 819 -4.53 -18.65 -10.72
C HIS A 819 -4.56 -17.44 -11.66
N GLN A 820 -4.54 -17.67 -12.98
CA GLN A 820 -4.43 -16.60 -14.00
C GLN A 820 -3.25 -15.63 -13.75
N ALA A 821 -2.06 -16.21 -13.49
CA ALA A 821 -0.80 -15.47 -13.53
C ALA A 821 -0.12 -15.63 -14.90
N PHE A 822 0.36 -14.53 -15.45
CA PHE A 822 0.99 -14.47 -16.76
C PHE A 822 2.27 -13.63 -16.75
N ALA A 823 3.29 -14.13 -17.44
CA ALA A 823 4.38 -13.31 -17.96
C ALA A 823 3.97 -12.68 -19.29
N GLY A 824 4.52 -11.52 -19.64
CA GLY A 824 4.27 -10.81 -20.89
C GLY A 824 5.49 -10.81 -21.81
N VAL A 825 5.29 -10.95 -23.12
CA VAL A 825 6.32 -10.64 -24.13
C VAL A 825 5.74 -9.62 -25.11
N LEU A 826 6.37 -8.45 -25.15
CA LEU A 826 5.97 -7.29 -25.94
C LEU A 826 6.95 -7.11 -27.09
N THR A 827 6.45 -6.98 -28.32
CA THR A 827 7.29 -6.76 -29.51
C THR A 827 6.81 -5.52 -30.26
N TRP A 828 7.72 -4.61 -30.57
CA TRP A 828 7.47 -3.40 -31.36
C TRP A 828 7.80 -3.61 -32.84
N PRO A 829 7.26 -2.79 -33.77
CA PRO A 829 7.56 -2.88 -35.21
C PRO A 829 9.06 -2.70 -35.54
N SER A 830 9.83 -2.05 -34.67
CA SER A 830 11.29 -1.89 -34.79
C SER A 830 12.09 -3.16 -34.54
N GLY A 831 11.46 -4.23 -34.06
CA GLY A 831 12.14 -5.44 -33.58
C GLY A 831 12.52 -5.42 -32.11
N LEU A 832 12.30 -4.31 -31.38
CA LEU A 832 12.43 -4.28 -29.92
C LEU A 832 11.53 -5.35 -29.29
N LYS A 833 12.11 -6.20 -28.44
CA LYS A 833 11.40 -7.23 -27.70
C LYS A 833 11.71 -7.13 -26.22
N ILE A 834 10.67 -6.93 -25.41
CA ILE A 834 10.78 -6.87 -23.94
C ILE A 834 9.93 -8.00 -23.35
N ALA A 835 10.57 -8.84 -22.53
CA ALA A 835 9.90 -9.87 -21.75
C ALA A 835 9.77 -9.42 -20.28
N TYR A 836 8.62 -9.67 -19.67
CA TYR A 836 8.32 -9.38 -18.27
C TYR A 836 7.78 -10.62 -17.58
N SER A 837 8.37 -11.05 -16.47
CA SER A 837 7.97 -12.30 -15.81
C SER A 837 6.62 -12.24 -15.08
N GLY A 838 6.20 -11.06 -14.61
CA GLY A 838 5.30 -11.01 -13.45
C GLY A 838 5.88 -11.80 -12.27
N ASP A 839 5.03 -12.30 -11.39
CA ASP A 839 5.44 -13.26 -10.36
C ASP A 839 5.41 -14.70 -10.89
N CYS A 840 6.49 -15.44 -10.68
CA CYS A 840 6.58 -16.81 -11.18
C CYS A 840 7.64 -17.68 -10.50
N ARG A 841 7.34 -18.98 -10.42
CA ARG A 841 8.41 -19.99 -10.49
C ARG A 841 9.07 -19.97 -11.88
N PRO A 842 10.37 -20.31 -11.97
CA PRO A 842 11.15 -20.25 -13.22
C PRO A 842 10.47 -20.96 -14.38
N SER A 843 10.29 -20.25 -15.49
CA SER A 843 9.44 -20.70 -16.58
C SER A 843 10.21 -20.95 -17.88
N ASN A 844 10.25 -22.20 -18.31
CA ASN A 844 10.77 -22.57 -19.62
C ASN A 844 9.93 -21.99 -20.76
N ASP A 845 8.60 -21.97 -20.60
CA ASP A 845 7.69 -21.37 -21.59
C ASP A 845 7.99 -19.88 -21.81
N LEU A 846 8.35 -19.16 -20.73
CA LEU A 846 8.76 -17.75 -20.81
C LEU A 846 10.08 -17.60 -21.57
N ALA A 847 11.09 -18.39 -21.25
CA ALA A 847 12.38 -18.36 -21.96
C ALA A 847 12.23 -18.68 -23.46
N ASP A 848 11.32 -19.57 -23.84
CA ASP A 848 11.07 -19.92 -25.24
C ASP A 848 10.24 -18.86 -25.98
N ALA A 849 9.18 -18.32 -25.38
CA ALA A 849 8.38 -17.23 -25.97
C ALA A 849 9.18 -15.91 -26.08
N GLY A 850 9.98 -15.60 -25.05
CA GLY A 850 10.84 -14.42 -25.00
C GLY A 850 12.15 -14.56 -25.76
N ARG A 851 12.40 -15.65 -26.49
CA ARG A 851 13.71 -15.96 -27.08
C ARG A 851 14.29 -14.78 -27.88
N GLY A 852 15.54 -14.42 -27.56
CA GLY A 852 16.24 -13.27 -28.13
C GLY A 852 15.68 -11.92 -27.70
N ALA A 853 15.10 -11.81 -26.50
CA ALA A 853 14.64 -10.52 -25.96
C ALA A 853 15.78 -9.51 -25.85
N THR A 854 15.49 -8.27 -26.24
CA THR A 854 16.38 -7.12 -26.01
C THR A 854 16.53 -6.89 -24.51
N LEU A 855 15.41 -6.93 -23.77
CA LEU A 855 15.35 -6.82 -22.32
C LEU A 855 14.45 -7.90 -21.71
N LEU A 856 14.91 -8.52 -20.64
CA LEU A 856 14.11 -9.30 -19.70
C LEU A 856 14.02 -8.56 -18.36
N VAL A 857 12.81 -8.16 -17.97
CA VAL A 857 12.50 -7.74 -16.60
C VAL A 857 11.99 -8.96 -15.84
N HIS A 858 12.75 -9.46 -14.86
CA HIS A 858 12.40 -10.68 -14.13
C HIS A 858 12.30 -10.43 -12.62
N GLU A 859 11.33 -11.06 -11.98
CA GLU A 859 11.23 -11.08 -10.52
C GLU A 859 12.39 -11.87 -9.91
N SER A 860 12.92 -11.37 -8.80
CA SER A 860 14.00 -11.98 -8.03
C SER A 860 13.67 -11.86 -6.56
N THR A 861 12.49 -12.36 -6.17
CA THR A 861 11.93 -12.13 -4.84
C THR A 861 12.82 -12.64 -3.72
N PHE A 862 13.57 -13.71 -3.95
CA PHE A 862 14.40 -14.38 -2.95
C PHE A 862 15.88 -14.48 -3.37
N ASP A 863 16.77 -14.42 -2.39
CA ASP A 863 18.15 -14.86 -2.54
C ASP A 863 18.22 -16.39 -2.69
N ASP A 864 19.31 -16.91 -3.26
CA ASP A 864 19.47 -18.35 -3.53
C ASP A 864 19.52 -19.21 -2.25
N ASP A 865 19.87 -18.63 -1.10
CA ASP A 865 19.80 -19.29 0.22
C ASP A 865 18.35 -19.43 0.74
N LYS A 866 17.37 -18.75 0.13
CA LYS A 866 15.93 -18.81 0.44
C LYS A 866 15.13 -19.62 -0.59
N ARG A 867 15.78 -20.56 -1.28
CA ARG A 867 15.14 -21.45 -2.28
C ARG A 867 13.85 -22.13 -1.80
N ASP A 868 13.80 -22.59 -0.55
CA ASP A 868 12.60 -23.23 0.02
C ASP A 868 11.44 -22.26 0.22
N ASP A 869 11.73 -21.02 0.66
CA ASP A 869 10.75 -19.94 0.74
C ASP A 869 10.22 -19.57 -0.65
N ALA A 870 11.12 -19.49 -1.65
CA ALA A 870 10.78 -19.22 -3.05
C ALA A 870 9.87 -20.31 -3.64
N LEU A 871 10.15 -21.59 -3.36
CA LEU A 871 9.30 -22.72 -3.75
C LEU A 871 7.93 -22.67 -3.05
N ALA A 872 7.90 -22.42 -1.74
CA ALA A 872 6.67 -22.40 -0.94
C ALA A 872 5.73 -21.24 -1.33
N LYS A 873 6.29 -20.06 -1.58
CA LYS A 873 5.54 -18.84 -1.97
C LYS A 873 5.36 -18.70 -3.49
N LYS A 874 6.05 -19.54 -4.28
CA LYS A 874 6.03 -19.61 -5.75
C LYS A 874 6.60 -18.38 -6.47
N HIS A 875 7.76 -17.93 -6.01
CA HIS A 875 8.57 -16.92 -6.67
C HIS A 875 9.91 -17.49 -7.11
N SER A 876 10.71 -16.73 -7.86
CA SER A 876 12.04 -17.15 -8.29
C SER A 876 13.13 -16.71 -7.29
N THR A 877 14.24 -17.46 -7.24
CA THR A 877 15.49 -16.93 -6.68
C THR A 877 16.32 -16.21 -7.75
N MET A 878 17.30 -15.40 -7.36
CA MET A 878 18.20 -14.70 -8.29
C MET A 878 18.86 -15.64 -9.31
N GLY A 879 19.52 -16.72 -8.86
CA GLY A 879 20.18 -17.67 -9.76
C GLY A 879 19.22 -18.38 -10.71
N GLU A 880 17.97 -18.59 -10.29
CA GLU A 880 16.94 -19.17 -11.15
C GLU A 880 16.42 -18.19 -12.21
N ALA A 881 16.22 -16.91 -11.85
CA ALA A 881 15.86 -15.85 -12.79
C ALA A 881 16.96 -15.65 -13.86
N LEU A 882 18.24 -15.70 -13.45
CA LEU A 882 19.39 -15.67 -14.36
C LEU A 882 19.46 -16.94 -15.25
N GLY A 883 19.07 -18.11 -14.73
CA GLY A 883 18.91 -19.33 -15.53
C GLY A 883 17.88 -19.17 -16.66
N VAL A 884 16.73 -18.54 -16.36
CA VAL A 884 15.71 -18.18 -17.37
C VAL A 884 16.29 -17.19 -18.38
N ALA A 885 17.00 -16.16 -17.94
CA ALA A 885 17.64 -15.17 -18.81
C ALA A 885 18.67 -15.78 -19.78
N LYS A 886 19.53 -16.67 -19.27
CA LYS A 886 20.54 -17.40 -20.07
C LYS A 886 19.87 -18.30 -21.12
N ARG A 887 18.81 -19.02 -20.75
CA ARG A 887 18.03 -19.87 -21.68
C ARG A 887 17.25 -19.05 -22.72
N MET A 888 16.76 -17.87 -22.34
CA MET A 888 16.09 -16.93 -23.25
C MET A 888 17.06 -16.31 -24.27
N GLY A 889 18.36 -16.24 -23.94
CA GLY A 889 19.32 -15.44 -24.69
C GLY A 889 19.00 -13.95 -24.61
N ALA A 890 18.51 -13.49 -23.45
CA ALA A 890 18.17 -12.08 -23.24
C ALA A 890 19.45 -11.22 -23.22
N ARG A 891 19.51 -10.15 -24.01
CA ARG A 891 20.70 -9.28 -24.07
C ARG A 891 20.85 -8.40 -22.84
N ARG A 892 19.74 -7.89 -22.31
CA ARG A 892 19.68 -7.11 -21.07
C ARG A 892 18.76 -7.79 -20.06
N VAL A 893 19.13 -7.75 -18.79
CA VAL A 893 18.36 -8.31 -17.68
C VAL A 893 18.23 -7.26 -16.59
N LEU A 894 17.01 -7.02 -16.12
CA LEU A 894 16.72 -6.14 -15.02
C LEU A 894 15.93 -6.92 -13.96
N LEU A 895 16.58 -7.19 -12.83
CA LEU A 895 15.96 -7.94 -11.72
C LEU A 895 15.17 -6.98 -10.82
N THR A 896 13.96 -7.37 -10.44
CA THR A 896 13.02 -6.53 -9.66
C THR A 896 12.18 -7.37 -8.70
N HIS A 897 11.19 -6.75 -8.05
CA HIS A 897 10.23 -7.38 -7.13
C HIS A 897 10.93 -8.11 -5.97
N PHE A 898 11.85 -7.43 -5.28
CA PHE A 898 12.65 -8.00 -4.19
C PHE A 898 11.83 -8.15 -2.89
N SER A 899 12.05 -9.22 -2.13
CA SER A 899 11.41 -9.38 -0.82
C SER A 899 11.89 -8.31 0.17
N GLN A 900 10.95 -7.57 0.73
CA GLN A 900 11.24 -6.51 1.70
C GLN A 900 11.61 -7.04 3.10
N ARG A 901 11.42 -8.34 3.36
CA ARG A 901 11.76 -8.98 4.64
C ARG A 901 13.26 -9.31 4.73
N TYR A 902 13.89 -9.54 3.60
CA TYR A 902 15.33 -9.75 3.49
C TYR A 902 15.90 -8.47 2.90
N ALA A 903 16.33 -7.54 3.76
CA ALA A 903 16.79 -6.22 3.35
C ALA A 903 18.13 -6.21 2.57
N LYS A 904 18.65 -7.40 2.24
CA LYS A 904 19.83 -7.56 1.41
C LYS A 904 19.50 -7.19 -0.02
N ILE A 905 20.40 -6.47 -0.67
CA ILE A 905 20.34 -6.34 -2.12
C ILE A 905 21.07 -7.56 -2.68
N PRO A 906 20.43 -8.39 -3.52
CA PRO A 906 21.14 -9.50 -4.13
C PRO A 906 22.28 -8.93 -4.97
N LEU A 907 23.51 -9.29 -4.64
CA LEU A 907 24.68 -8.83 -5.38
C LEU A 907 25.09 -9.95 -6.32
N VAL A 908 24.82 -9.76 -7.61
CA VAL A 908 25.26 -10.70 -8.65
C VAL A 908 26.79 -10.74 -8.65
N GLU A 909 27.39 -11.83 -8.16
CA GLU A 909 28.76 -12.17 -8.51
C GLU A 909 28.80 -12.49 -10.01
N GLN A 910 29.36 -11.59 -10.82
CA GLN A 910 29.75 -11.94 -12.18
C GLN A 910 31.02 -12.81 -12.14
N LYS A 911 30.86 -14.05 -11.69
CA LYS A 911 31.78 -15.14 -12.04
C LYS A 911 31.63 -15.35 -13.53
N ILE A 912 32.61 -14.86 -14.29
CA ILE A 912 32.78 -15.22 -15.70
C ILE A 912 33.21 -16.69 -15.69
N GLU A 913 32.25 -17.61 -15.70
CA GLU A 913 32.50 -19.04 -15.86
C GLU A 913 32.98 -19.30 -17.29
N THR A 914 34.30 -19.22 -17.49
CA THR A 914 35.00 -19.75 -18.66
C THR A 914 34.98 -21.28 -18.60
N ALA A 915 33.85 -21.88 -18.95
CA ALA A 915 33.64 -23.33 -18.95
C ALA A 915 32.98 -23.79 -20.26
N GLU A 916 33.81 -24.32 -21.17
CA GLU A 916 33.46 -25.26 -22.25
C GLU A 916 32.28 -24.89 -23.18
N ALA A 917 32.02 -23.60 -23.38
CA ALA A 917 31.05 -23.12 -24.36
C ALA A 917 31.76 -22.79 -25.70
N GLY A 918 31.18 -23.21 -26.83
CA GLY A 918 31.73 -22.86 -28.16
C GLY A 918 31.73 -21.34 -28.43
N PRO A 919 32.50 -20.84 -29.41
CA PRO A 919 32.77 -19.42 -29.57
C PRO A 919 31.53 -18.52 -29.74
N GLU A 920 30.45 -19.00 -30.37
CA GLU A 920 29.18 -18.25 -30.42
C GLU A 920 28.48 -18.10 -29.07
N ALA A 921 28.62 -19.10 -28.19
CA ALA A 921 28.02 -19.11 -26.87
C ALA A 921 28.82 -18.26 -25.88
N GLU A 922 30.16 -18.23 -25.98
CA GLU A 922 30.99 -17.25 -25.27
C GLU A 922 30.69 -15.81 -25.72
N ALA A 923 30.53 -15.56 -27.02
CA ALA A 923 30.18 -14.24 -27.53
C ALA A 923 28.81 -13.77 -27.01
N LYS A 924 27.80 -14.66 -27.01
CA LYS A 924 26.47 -14.36 -26.43
C LYS A 924 26.50 -14.19 -24.91
N ALA A 925 27.35 -14.93 -24.19
CA ALA A 925 27.52 -14.76 -22.75
C ALA A 925 28.17 -13.42 -22.38
N LYS A 926 29.11 -12.93 -23.20
CA LYS A 926 29.77 -11.62 -23.02
C LYS A 926 28.86 -10.41 -23.25
N ASP A 927 27.80 -10.55 -24.04
CA ASP A 927 26.85 -9.45 -24.29
C ASP A 927 25.66 -9.43 -23.31
N GLN A 928 25.48 -10.42 -22.44
CA GLN A 928 24.39 -10.37 -21.44
C GLN A 928 24.77 -9.44 -20.27
N VAL A 929 24.04 -8.33 -20.12
CA VAL A 929 24.23 -7.36 -19.02
C VAL A 929 23.08 -7.45 -18.02
N VAL A 930 23.42 -7.60 -16.74
CA VAL A 930 22.46 -7.73 -15.62
C VAL A 930 22.54 -6.50 -14.73
N LEU A 931 21.39 -5.89 -14.43
CA LEU A 931 21.23 -4.79 -13.47
C LEU A 931 20.17 -5.13 -12.41
N MET A 932 20.29 -4.50 -11.24
CA MET A 932 19.28 -4.56 -10.19
C MET A 932 18.40 -3.31 -10.25
N ALA A 933 17.09 -3.50 -10.19
CA ALA A 933 16.14 -2.40 -10.17
C ALA A 933 16.16 -1.67 -8.81
N PHE A 934 16.08 -0.35 -8.88
CA PHE A 934 15.79 0.53 -7.75
C PHE A 934 14.59 1.40 -8.13
N ASP A 935 13.75 1.72 -7.15
CA ASP A 935 12.65 2.65 -7.36
C ASP A 935 13.17 3.95 -8.00
N GLN A 936 12.54 4.36 -9.11
CA GLN A 936 12.80 5.58 -9.88
C GLN A 936 14.19 5.66 -10.54
N MET A 937 14.95 4.56 -10.56
CA MET A 937 16.14 4.44 -11.43
C MET A 937 15.73 4.65 -12.89
N GLN A 938 16.50 5.44 -13.63
CA GLN A 938 16.27 5.74 -15.03
C GLN A 938 17.42 5.19 -15.88
N VAL A 939 17.16 4.23 -16.77
CA VAL A 939 18.21 3.64 -17.62
C VAL A 939 17.70 3.40 -19.03
N ARG A 940 18.45 3.84 -20.05
CA ARG A 940 18.13 3.51 -21.45
C ARG A 940 18.69 2.15 -21.84
N LEU A 941 18.09 1.49 -22.83
CA LEU A 941 18.54 0.16 -23.28
C LEU A 941 20.02 0.13 -23.71
N GLY A 942 20.50 1.18 -24.38
CA GLY A 942 21.91 1.35 -24.77
C GLY A 942 22.87 1.78 -23.63
N GLU A 943 22.35 2.07 -22.44
CA GLU A 943 23.14 2.52 -21.28
C GLU A 943 23.41 1.40 -20.27
N PHE A 944 22.94 0.17 -20.51
CA PHE A 944 23.10 -0.93 -19.55
C PHE A 944 24.57 -1.23 -19.21
N ARG A 945 25.50 -1.21 -20.20
CA ARG A 945 26.95 -1.34 -19.91
C ARG A 945 27.51 -0.15 -19.13
N HIS A 946 26.98 1.06 -19.35
CA HIS A 946 27.36 2.26 -18.59
C HIS A 946 26.93 2.13 -17.12
N ALA A 947 25.68 1.71 -16.86
CA ALA A 947 25.19 1.44 -15.51
C ALA A 947 25.93 0.26 -14.85
N ALA A 948 26.28 -0.78 -15.61
CA ALA A 948 27.02 -1.94 -15.11
C ALA A 948 28.42 -1.59 -14.57
N ALA A 949 29.06 -0.54 -15.12
CA ALA A 949 30.35 -0.04 -14.61
C ALA A 949 30.28 0.43 -13.14
N PHE A 950 29.11 0.85 -12.66
CA PHE A 950 28.90 1.33 -11.29
C PHE A 950 28.57 0.19 -10.30
N LEU A 951 28.37 -1.04 -10.78
CA LEU A 951 28.05 -2.18 -9.91
C LEU A 951 29.05 -2.36 -8.75
N PRO A 952 30.39 -2.28 -8.94
CA PRO A 952 31.35 -2.41 -7.83
C PRO A 952 31.12 -1.39 -6.71
N ALA A 953 30.88 -0.12 -7.06
CA ALA A 953 30.58 0.94 -6.11
C ALA A 953 29.26 0.68 -5.37
N LEU A 954 28.22 0.26 -6.09
CA LEU A 954 26.93 -0.13 -5.52
C LEU A 954 27.06 -1.34 -4.59
N ARG A 955 27.88 -2.35 -4.93
CA ARG A 955 28.14 -3.51 -4.05
C ARG A 955 28.68 -3.04 -2.69
N ARG A 956 29.80 -2.31 -2.70
CA ARG A 956 30.46 -1.83 -1.48
C ARG A 956 29.55 -0.87 -0.69
N PHE A 957 28.75 -0.06 -1.37
CA PHE A 957 27.78 0.83 -0.72
C PHE A 957 26.78 0.05 0.15
N PHE A 958 26.17 -1.01 -0.40
CA PHE A 958 25.19 -1.80 0.34
C PHE A 958 25.80 -2.69 1.42
N GLU A 959 27.02 -3.19 1.23
CA GLU A 959 27.80 -3.85 2.29
C GLU A 959 28.02 -2.93 3.50
N VAL A 960 28.53 -1.72 3.31
CA VAL A 960 28.77 -0.74 4.39
C VAL A 960 27.45 -0.34 5.08
N GLU A 961 26.38 -0.17 4.30
CA GLU A 961 25.04 0.11 4.82
C GLU A 961 24.43 -1.07 5.60
N GLU A 962 24.84 -2.31 5.36
CA GLU A 962 24.48 -3.48 6.19
C GLU A 962 25.34 -3.54 7.46
N GLU A 963 26.66 -3.45 7.34
CA GLU A 963 27.62 -3.40 8.46
C GLU A 963 27.20 -2.34 9.50
N THR A 964 26.83 -1.15 9.03
CA THR A 964 26.36 -0.04 9.88
C THR A 964 25.06 -0.38 10.61
N LYS A 965 24.07 -0.96 9.92
CA LYS A 965 22.77 -1.33 10.51
C LYS A 965 22.89 -2.47 11.51
N GLU A 966 23.84 -3.39 11.33
CA GLU A 966 24.11 -4.45 12.32
C GLU A 966 24.75 -3.88 13.58
N ALA A 967 25.75 -2.99 13.44
CA ALA A 967 26.36 -2.29 14.57
C ALA A 967 25.36 -1.40 15.34
N GLU A 968 24.41 -0.76 14.67
CA GLU A 968 23.33 -0.01 15.32
C GLU A 968 22.37 -0.90 16.11
N LYS A 969 21.97 -2.05 15.53
CA LYS A 969 21.12 -3.04 16.23
C LYS A 969 21.80 -3.60 17.48
N GLU A 970 23.10 -3.87 17.41
CA GLU A 970 23.87 -4.37 18.54
C GLU A 970 23.92 -3.33 19.67
N LYS A 971 24.29 -2.08 19.37
CA LYS A 971 24.25 -0.95 20.34
C LYS A 971 22.85 -0.74 20.95
N ALA A 972 21.79 -0.84 20.15
CA ALA A 972 20.41 -0.71 20.64
C ALA A 972 20.03 -1.86 21.59
N LYS A 973 20.49 -3.09 21.30
CA LYS A 973 20.31 -4.26 22.17
C LYS A 973 21.07 -4.11 23.49
N GLU A 974 22.33 -3.70 23.45
CA GLU A 974 23.13 -3.41 24.66
C GLU A 974 22.47 -2.34 25.54
N ALA A 975 21.99 -1.25 24.93
CA ALA A 975 21.27 -0.19 25.64
C ALA A 975 19.97 -0.71 26.30
N HIS A 976 19.20 -1.55 25.59
CA HIS A 976 18.01 -2.19 26.14
C HIS A 976 18.35 -3.10 27.33
N GLU A 977 19.38 -3.96 27.20
CA GLU A 977 19.84 -4.82 28.29
C GLU A 977 20.34 -4.03 29.51
N ALA A 978 21.01 -2.89 29.29
CA ALA A 978 21.44 -1.99 30.36
C ALA A 978 20.26 -1.35 31.10
N VAL A 979 19.22 -0.93 30.39
CA VAL A 979 17.96 -0.42 30.97
C VAL A 979 17.22 -1.53 31.73
N GLU A 980 17.19 -2.75 31.21
CA GLU A 980 16.54 -3.88 31.88
C GLU A 980 17.29 -4.30 33.15
N LYS A 981 18.64 -4.31 33.12
CA LYS A 981 19.49 -4.49 34.30
C LYS A 981 19.27 -3.39 35.34
N LYS A 982 19.02 -2.14 34.92
CA LYS A 982 18.62 -1.02 35.80
C LYS A 982 17.17 -1.09 36.32
N ARG A 983 16.30 -1.93 35.74
CA ARG A 983 14.93 -2.19 36.21
C ARG A 983 14.82 -3.42 37.13
N LYS A 984 15.79 -4.33 37.06
CA LYS A 984 15.89 -5.53 37.89
C LYS A 984 16.68 -5.30 39.18
N LYS A 985 17.51 -4.25 39.20
CA LYS A 985 18.03 -3.60 40.41
C LYS A 985 17.03 -2.59 40.93
#